data_AF-A0AAD9IZY1-F1
#
_entry.id   AF-A0AAD9IZY1-F1
#
_cell.length_a   1.000
_cell.length_b   1.000
_cell.length_c   1.000
_cell.angle_alpha   90.00
_cell.angle_beta   90.00
_cell.angle_gamma   90.00
#
_symmetry.space_group_name_H-M   'P 1'
#
loop_
_entity.id
_entity.type
_entity.pdbx_description
1 polymer ?
#
loop_
_entity_poly.entity_id
_entity_poly.type
_entity_poly.pdbx_seq_one_letter_code
_entity_poly.pdbx_strand_id
1 'polypeptide(L)'
;MDHINMASVFNVPKPTTIETEISRLKAENQSLIEELTQCQADKDFVWSLWKRLQVASPDITQAVSIVVQREKEKAEIKDKKVLVILQQKDEKIDELQKLTLSLKQEVNSFITLKLELQNDLNCLKIENAKLAQQCEVYKNRVDELHLQDQNLVSRQAIREMDQQILDLKQQLSKDELEISNLRKDKSDLSVMSESQKKRIQVLEEDLKSLRRRNDDVVKDHTESKALVEKYNSRLSSLELELRDKTQELNKLRQDLADLWQSHQQCSEHSTQQADIIRQLRELQMGTQKMMKNQEEAFSMETKTIQAQLLEQEQLIAEYEAELEDLGIKTQAGRTNHSTQVDLGSRLRTNIPSTCDRACSPLRDMCFRERSPRSRSRSSSFTGRVNRSRSEPRLRSPPRSRSLARSHSPDGISYEVSDDKALPWKLKRMTKKINNLQNLLQVKNEELDEIRRAHNNRLERLHALQSNYRLLKKQLKLAEEELNGPRRKRGKIRRADVKSLQKEDSDSVWNELTYFRRENKNLVVDRMNLQEELDVLKVKMAQDAATVYELRSCLEQEREELHFLKEEQENSPSPAPDLEVQLRCSTKELRKMQKKVKSLEEDKQDLIKQQNEWLKQKRDMKSEVSHLQQKEIEYRMKIADQNKELARLIRELRRLKRQRAKSSIARKYQRILNKSVNHMKSVFDHFAEDGWEEVSDTEEQLPSSENVTVNTADSLGQAIAQQASMSLHSDLTQPEYTSTPSHGRTKCHLPTDRQTDSVKDHIERISKLNESPSKSRITAKKYQTPVHYRDVALSPIQFFSSHRHSPVSRATPSMTSVGTSPHVVSRKGLGSMPNTRQLNTLKQRVQTLQHQVTLLRTSRDHLTQKSTEQKDQISQLQSDLSSTNQKLQGSRLTVQRLTSDLERLRADKELVEQQMQEFSLENSSSVHTEQEWAVLQSKLKSTTNEITKQSAQIRQLKLENASQKEQIQQFQERINHLDRDITQKRTLLEDMRVKMRFAQENAHTDAEVMSEVEKKLKSLSDANSRYKTQVESFKQRLAAVTKEKYESEEKVLKLSSELERKSKQASELQRKNTELQSTVVAIEKTAQEQLHAVASQSEAAIDVAQAKLDLTGNKLREHEKLIKVFSHALLNSLQQARSLWQHQKQRKKAAVVTPGVELDPSLRRAQSLACDILNISQSDLEDIMNGKDGDADRMQEESPDKSEENKKDRKWSKRIEKVTQNKVEFAITTTELFMEKVEERCRLAAKLEMS
;
A
#
# COMPACT_ATOMS: atom_id res chain seq x y z
N MET A 1 25.12 -83.15 -8.17
CA MET A 1 25.32 -83.37 -6.72
C MET A 1 25.36 -84.88 -6.63
N ASP A 2 26.51 -85.46 -6.95
CA ASP A 2 26.64 -86.87 -7.30
C ASP A 2 27.96 -87.39 -6.72
N HIS A 3 27.94 -88.61 -6.20
CA HIS A 3 29.09 -89.19 -5.50
C HIS A 3 30.05 -89.85 -6.49
N ILE A 4 31.33 -89.48 -6.42
CA ILE A 4 32.44 -90.24 -7.01
C ILE A 4 33.45 -90.56 -5.90
N ASN A 5 33.86 -91.82 -5.84
CA ASN A 5 34.67 -92.36 -4.75
C ASN A 5 36.12 -91.86 -4.76
N MET A 6 36.63 -91.51 -3.57
CA MET A 6 38.07 -91.36 -3.29
C MET A 6 38.53 -92.49 -2.38
N ALA A 7 38.79 -93.68 -2.96
CA ALA A 7 39.33 -94.84 -2.24
C ALA A 7 40.01 -95.83 -3.20
N SER A 8 41.35 -95.74 -3.35
CA SER A 8 42.26 -96.86 -3.70
C SER A 8 43.71 -96.37 -3.96
N VAL A 9 44.37 -95.82 -2.93
CA VAL A 9 45.85 -95.69 -2.89
C VAL A 9 46.29 -95.99 -1.45
N PHE A 10 47.51 -96.52 -1.29
CA PHE A 10 48.09 -97.01 -0.02
C PHE A 10 47.48 -98.30 0.53
N ASN A 11 47.87 -99.44 -0.07
CA ASN A 11 48.39 -100.53 0.76
C ASN A 11 49.44 -101.36 0.00
N VAL A 12 50.70 -101.24 0.42
CA VAL A 12 51.79 -102.17 0.06
C VAL A 12 52.56 -102.43 1.35
N PRO A 13 52.52 -103.65 1.92
CA PRO A 13 53.24 -103.94 3.15
C PRO A 13 54.75 -103.93 2.87
N LYS A 14 55.49 -103.12 3.62
CA LYS A 14 56.96 -103.21 3.63
C LYS A 14 57.35 -104.49 4.39
N PRO A 15 58.18 -105.38 3.81
CA PRO A 15 58.76 -106.48 4.59
C PRO A 15 59.57 -105.90 5.75
N THR A 16 59.64 -106.60 6.87
CA THR A 16 60.34 -106.06 8.03
C THR A 16 61.85 -106.06 7.76
N THR A 17 62.55 -104.98 8.16
CA THR A 17 64.00 -104.84 7.95
C THR A 17 64.79 -106.01 8.58
N ILE A 18 64.20 -106.61 9.61
CA ILE A 18 64.70 -107.79 10.33
C ILE A 18 64.70 -109.03 9.43
N GLU A 19 63.68 -109.28 8.62
CA GLU A 19 63.65 -110.45 7.71
C GLU A 19 64.66 -110.32 6.57
N THR A 20 64.82 -109.12 6.01
CA THR A 20 65.86 -108.85 5.01
C THR A 20 67.27 -109.02 5.60
N GLU A 21 67.47 -108.60 6.86
CA GLU A 21 68.76 -108.71 7.54
C GLU A 21 69.08 -110.14 7.98
N ILE A 22 68.10 -110.90 8.49
CA ILE A 22 68.24 -112.34 8.76
C ILE A 22 68.56 -113.10 7.45
N SER A 23 67.99 -112.69 6.32
CA SER A 23 68.29 -113.29 5.01
C SER A 23 69.72 -112.97 4.56
N ARG A 24 70.19 -111.73 4.76
CA ARG A 24 71.57 -111.30 4.51
C ARG A 24 72.57 -112.11 5.34
N LEU A 25 72.36 -112.17 6.66
CA LEU A 25 73.22 -112.89 7.60
C LEU A 25 73.22 -114.42 7.39
N LYS A 26 72.13 -114.98 6.86
CA LYS A 26 72.09 -116.40 6.42
C LYS A 26 72.93 -116.66 5.17
N ALA A 27 72.83 -115.80 4.15
CA ALA A 27 73.66 -115.91 2.95
C ALA A 27 75.14 -115.70 3.26
N GLU A 28 75.46 -114.78 4.17
CA GLU A 28 76.82 -114.54 4.67
C GLU A 28 77.37 -115.75 5.43
N ASN A 29 76.59 -116.36 6.32
CA ASN A 29 76.97 -117.63 6.97
C ASN A 29 77.19 -118.77 5.95
N GLN A 30 76.37 -118.87 4.91
CA GLN A 30 76.54 -119.87 3.85
C GLN A 30 77.84 -119.64 3.07
N SER A 31 78.16 -118.40 2.69
CA SER A 31 79.43 -118.06 2.05
C SER A 31 80.64 -118.40 2.94
N LEU A 32 80.56 -118.13 4.24
CA LEU A 32 81.63 -118.48 5.20
C LEU A 32 81.79 -120.00 5.37
N ILE A 33 80.71 -120.79 5.28
CA ILE A 33 80.75 -122.25 5.30
C ILE A 33 81.36 -122.81 4.00
N GLU A 34 81.03 -122.23 2.84
CA GLU A 34 81.68 -122.57 1.56
C GLU A 34 83.18 -122.26 1.57
N GLU A 35 83.57 -121.10 2.10
CA GLU A 35 84.98 -120.72 2.21
C GLU A 35 85.74 -121.58 3.21
N LEU A 36 85.13 -121.94 4.36
CA LEU A 36 85.72 -122.86 5.33
C LEU A 36 85.91 -124.27 4.75
N THR A 37 84.93 -124.79 4.02
CA THR A 37 85.04 -126.12 3.38
C THR A 37 86.05 -126.13 2.23
N GLN A 38 86.14 -125.06 1.44
CA GLN A 38 87.20 -124.88 0.44
C GLN A 38 88.60 -124.78 1.10
N CYS A 39 88.74 -124.06 2.22
CA CYS A 39 89.99 -123.98 2.96
C CYS A 39 90.42 -125.34 3.54
N GLN A 40 89.48 -126.13 4.05
CA GLN A 40 89.75 -127.49 4.54
C GLN A 40 90.15 -128.42 3.37
N ALA A 41 89.48 -128.33 2.21
CA ALA A 41 89.87 -129.09 1.02
C ALA A 41 91.26 -128.72 0.50
N ASP A 42 91.63 -127.44 0.49
CA ASP A 42 92.97 -127.00 0.08
C ASP A 42 94.06 -127.37 1.10
N LYS A 43 93.74 -127.37 2.41
CA LYS A 43 94.62 -127.91 3.46
C LYS A 43 94.88 -129.41 3.26
N ASP A 44 93.84 -130.21 3.03
CA ASP A 44 93.98 -131.65 2.83
C ASP A 44 94.69 -131.97 1.51
N PHE A 45 94.51 -131.15 0.48
CA PHE A 45 95.29 -131.19 -0.76
C PHE A 45 96.78 -130.94 -0.50
N VAL A 46 97.15 -129.87 0.21
CA VAL A 46 98.55 -129.56 0.56
C VAL A 46 99.17 -130.66 1.41
N TRP A 47 98.43 -131.21 2.38
CA TRP A 47 98.88 -132.32 3.22
C TRP A 47 99.12 -133.62 2.43
N SER A 48 98.21 -133.93 1.49
CA SER A 48 98.35 -135.05 0.56
C SER A 48 99.56 -134.89 -0.35
N LEU A 49 99.75 -133.70 -0.93
CA LEU A 49 100.89 -133.35 -1.79
C LEU A 49 102.22 -133.47 -1.03
N TRP A 50 102.31 -132.91 0.18
CA TRP A 50 103.48 -133.00 1.06
C TRP A 50 103.85 -134.46 1.36
N LYS A 51 102.87 -135.27 1.75
CA LYS A 51 103.06 -136.69 2.04
C LYS A 51 103.52 -137.50 0.81
N ARG A 52 103.11 -137.10 -0.40
CA ARG A 52 103.53 -137.71 -1.67
C ARG A 52 104.96 -137.34 -2.05
N LEU A 53 105.39 -136.12 -1.76
CA LEU A 53 106.76 -135.62 -1.96
C LEU A 53 107.77 -136.20 -0.95
N GLN A 54 107.31 -136.76 0.17
CA GLN A 54 108.15 -137.33 1.23
C GLN A 54 108.58 -138.80 0.99
N VAL A 55 108.12 -139.42 -0.10
CA VAL A 55 108.55 -140.77 -0.50
C VAL A 55 109.99 -140.72 -1.04
N ALA A 56 110.80 -141.76 -0.78
CA ALA A 56 112.24 -141.79 -1.08
C ALA A 56 112.64 -141.57 -2.55
N SER A 57 111.70 -141.66 -3.49
CA SER A 57 111.86 -141.25 -4.89
C SER A 57 110.52 -140.69 -5.41
N PRO A 58 110.25 -139.39 -5.26
CA PRO A 58 108.95 -138.80 -5.62
C PRO A 58 108.90 -138.41 -7.10
N ASP A 59 107.80 -138.72 -7.79
CA ASP A 59 107.54 -138.20 -9.14
C ASP A 59 107.08 -136.73 -9.06
N ILE A 60 108.05 -135.84 -9.21
CA ILE A 60 107.85 -134.38 -9.22
C ILE A 60 106.92 -133.96 -10.38
N THR A 61 106.93 -134.68 -11.51
CA THR A 61 106.10 -134.38 -12.69
C THR A 61 104.62 -134.60 -12.36
N GLN A 62 104.28 -135.74 -11.75
CA GLN A 62 102.93 -136.00 -11.27
C GLN A 62 102.51 -135.00 -10.18
N ALA A 63 103.40 -134.65 -9.26
CA ALA A 63 103.12 -133.66 -8.21
C ALA A 63 102.80 -132.27 -8.80
N VAL A 64 103.61 -131.77 -9.75
CA VAL A 64 103.37 -130.49 -10.43
C VAL A 64 102.08 -130.52 -11.26
N SER A 65 101.81 -131.61 -11.98
CA SER A 65 100.57 -131.79 -12.75
C SER A 65 99.32 -131.68 -11.87
N ILE A 66 99.36 -132.27 -10.67
CA ILE A 66 98.27 -132.20 -9.67
C ILE A 66 98.10 -130.77 -9.14
N VAL A 67 99.17 -130.00 -8.92
CA VAL A 67 99.11 -128.59 -8.53
C VAL A 67 98.53 -127.71 -9.65
N VAL A 68 98.97 -127.88 -10.88
CA VAL A 68 98.45 -127.13 -12.05
C VAL A 68 96.97 -127.41 -12.27
N GLN A 69 96.53 -128.66 -12.14
CA GLN A 69 95.12 -129.03 -12.20
C GLN A 69 94.31 -128.38 -11.06
N ARG A 70 94.83 -128.33 -9.82
CA ARG A 70 94.13 -127.71 -8.70
C ARG A 70 94.03 -126.18 -8.81
N GLU A 71 95.04 -125.50 -9.33
CA GLU A 71 94.95 -124.06 -9.61
C GLU A 71 94.03 -123.74 -10.81
N LYS A 72 93.96 -124.64 -11.81
CA LYS A 72 92.96 -124.57 -12.90
C LYS A 72 91.53 -124.67 -12.34
N GLU A 73 91.27 -125.60 -11.43
CA GLU A 73 89.97 -125.71 -10.73
C GLU A 73 89.62 -124.41 -9.98
N LYS A 74 90.57 -123.80 -9.28
CA LYS A 74 90.36 -122.53 -8.57
C LYS A 74 90.08 -121.36 -9.51
N ALA A 75 90.72 -121.32 -10.68
CA ALA A 75 90.40 -120.33 -11.72
C ALA A 75 88.96 -120.53 -12.23
N GLU A 76 88.59 -121.76 -12.60
CA GLU A 76 87.24 -122.08 -13.05
C GLU A 76 86.15 -121.78 -11.99
N ILE A 77 86.45 -121.95 -10.70
CA ILE A 77 85.54 -121.58 -9.59
C ILE A 77 85.37 -120.06 -9.50
N LYS A 78 86.44 -119.28 -9.68
CA LYS A 78 86.37 -117.81 -9.72
C LYS A 78 85.54 -117.33 -10.92
N ASP A 79 85.77 -117.90 -12.10
CA ASP A 79 85.04 -117.56 -13.32
C ASP A 79 83.54 -117.90 -13.17
N LYS A 80 83.22 -119.06 -12.57
CA LYS A 80 81.83 -119.42 -12.21
C LYS A 80 81.20 -118.41 -11.24
N LYS A 81 81.91 -117.96 -10.19
CA LYS A 81 81.41 -116.90 -9.29
C LYS A 81 81.20 -115.56 -10.02
N VAL A 82 82.07 -115.17 -10.96
CA VAL A 82 81.90 -113.97 -11.80
C VAL A 82 80.66 -114.08 -12.70
N LEU A 83 80.44 -115.23 -13.34
CA LEU A 83 79.26 -115.47 -14.18
C LEU A 83 77.94 -115.37 -13.38
N VAL A 84 77.89 -115.92 -12.16
CA VAL A 84 76.71 -115.77 -11.27
C VAL A 84 76.47 -114.30 -10.89
N ILE A 85 77.53 -113.54 -10.59
CA ILE A 85 77.43 -112.10 -10.28
C ILE A 85 76.96 -111.29 -11.50
N LEU A 86 77.34 -111.68 -12.71
CA LEU A 86 76.84 -111.05 -13.95
C LEU A 86 75.37 -111.39 -14.17
N GLN A 87 74.96 -112.66 -14.06
CA GLN A 87 73.57 -113.07 -14.19
C GLN A 87 72.65 -112.33 -13.20
N GLN A 88 73.05 -112.23 -11.93
CA GLN A 88 72.29 -111.47 -10.91
C GLN A 88 72.18 -109.98 -11.23
N LYS A 89 73.19 -109.39 -11.90
CA LYS A 89 73.15 -107.98 -12.34
C LYS A 89 72.25 -107.81 -13.55
N ASP A 90 72.28 -108.73 -14.50
CA ASP A 90 71.40 -108.72 -15.68
C ASP A 90 69.93 -108.91 -15.26
N GLU A 91 69.64 -109.86 -14.37
CA GLU A 91 68.33 -110.02 -13.72
C GLU A 91 67.85 -108.74 -13.03
N LYS A 92 68.76 -108.04 -12.32
CA LYS A 92 68.43 -106.76 -11.66
C LYS A 92 68.23 -105.60 -12.64
N ILE A 93 68.98 -105.57 -13.74
CA ILE A 93 68.76 -104.63 -14.85
C ILE A 93 67.38 -104.87 -15.47
N ASP A 94 66.98 -106.13 -15.65
CA ASP A 94 65.69 -106.53 -16.17
C ASP A 94 64.52 -106.09 -15.27
N GLU A 95 64.65 -106.22 -13.94
CA GLU A 95 63.69 -105.66 -12.97
C GLU A 95 63.58 -104.13 -13.08
N LEU A 96 64.71 -103.42 -13.15
CA LEU A 96 64.73 -101.96 -13.26
C LEU A 96 64.14 -101.47 -14.58
N GLN A 97 64.34 -102.21 -15.69
CA GLN A 97 63.68 -101.93 -16.96
C GLN A 97 62.17 -102.14 -16.87
N LYS A 98 61.70 -103.24 -16.25
CA LYS A 98 60.26 -103.51 -16.04
C LYS A 98 59.59 -102.42 -15.20
N LEU A 99 60.22 -101.98 -14.11
CA LEU A 99 59.75 -100.86 -13.29
C LEU A 99 59.74 -99.53 -14.08
N THR A 100 60.77 -99.25 -14.87
CA THR A 100 60.84 -98.06 -15.73
C THR A 100 59.74 -98.06 -16.80
N LEU A 101 59.38 -99.23 -17.33
CA LEU A 101 58.26 -99.37 -18.26
C LEU A 101 56.89 -99.17 -17.59
N SER A 102 56.67 -99.69 -16.36
CA SER A 102 55.44 -99.42 -15.58
C SER A 102 55.26 -97.93 -15.33
N LEU A 103 56.28 -97.28 -14.77
CA LEU A 103 56.26 -95.84 -14.49
C LEU A 103 56.04 -95.01 -15.76
N LYS A 104 56.57 -95.45 -16.91
CA LYS A 104 56.33 -94.81 -18.22
C LYS A 104 54.88 -95.00 -18.69
N GLN A 105 54.26 -96.14 -18.43
CA GLN A 105 52.83 -96.38 -18.74
C GLN A 105 51.93 -95.54 -17.83
N GLU A 106 52.23 -95.44 -16.53
CA GLU A 106 51.53 -94.60 -15.56
C GLU A 106 51.63 -93.11 -15.92
N VAL A 107 52.84 -92.62 -16.24
CA VAL A 107 53.03 -91.23 -16.72
C VAL A 107 52.23 -90.97 -18.00
N ASN A 108 52.14 -91.93 -18.92
CA ASN A 108 51.32 -91.80 -20.13
C ASN A 108 49.81 -91.72 -19.81
N SER A 109 49.29 -92.52 -18.87
CA SER A 109 47.87 -92.48 -18.50
C SER A 109 47.49 -91.20 -17.72
N PHE A 110 48.41 -90.67 -16.90
CA PHE A 110 48.25 -89.33 -16.33
C PHE A 110 48.27 -88.23 -17.40
N ILE A 111 49.02 -88.39 -18.49
CA ILE A 111 49.02 -87.44 -19.62
C ILE A 111 47.69 -87.51 -20.41
N THR A 112 47.13 -88.69 -20.68
CA THR A 112 45.83 -88.80 -21.38
C THR A 112 44.70 -88.23 -20.53
N LEU A 113 44.62 -88.60 -19.25
CA LEU A 113 43.61 -88.07 -18.32
C LEU A 113 43.71 -86.54 -18.18
N LYS A 114 44.92 -85.99 -18.18
CA LYS A 114 45.13 -84.53 -18.18
C LYS A 114 44.62 -83.86 -19.46
N LEU A 115 44.79 -84.50 -20.62
CA LEU A 115 44.29 -83.99 -21.90
C LEU A 115 42.76 -84.05 -21.97
N GLU A 116 42.14 -85.12 -21.46
CA GLU A 116 40.69 -85.27 -21.34
C GLU A 116 40.09 -84.16 -20.46
N LEU A 117 40.59 -84.00 -19.23
CA LEU A 117 40.16 -82.93 -18.32
C LEU A 117 40.40 -81.51 -18.90
N GLN A 118 41.46 -81.33 -19.70
CA GLN A 118 41.71 -80.06 -20.40
C GLN A 118 40.72 -79.81 -21.55
N ASN A 119 40.24 -80.86 -22.21
CA ASN A 119 39.19 -80.76 -23.23
C ASN A 119 37.83 -80.45 -22.59
N ASP A 120 37.46 -81.14 -21.51
CA ASP A 120 36.21 -80.87 -20.77
C ASP A 120 36.16 -79.43 -20.24
N LEU A 121 37.27 -78.96 -19.67
CA LEU A 121 37.43 -77.57 -19.25
C LEU A 121 37.22 -76.57 -20.41
N ASN A 122 37.58 -76.93 -21.63
CA ASN A 122 37.37 -76.08 -22.81
C ASN A 122 35.93 -76.16 -23.34
N CYS A 123 35.30 -77.34 -23.31
CA CYS A 123 33.86 -77.49 -23.59
C CYS A 123 33.01 -76.65 -22.64
N LEU A 124 33.26 -76.74 -21.33
CA LEU A 124 32.56 -75.96 -20.31
C LEU A 124 32.77 -74.44 -20.45
N LYS A 125 33.95 -73.97 -20.91
CA LYS A 125 34.17 -72.55 -21.25
C LYS A 125 33.30 -72.11 -22.43
N ILE A 126 33.21 -72.94 -23.48
CA ILE A 126 32.39 -72.66 -24.66
C ILE A 126 30.90 -72.63 -24.30
N GLU A 127 30.45 -73.51 -23.42
CA GLU A 127 29.08 -73.52 -22.91
C GLU A 127 28.78 -72.28 -22.06
N ASN A 128 29.64 -71.93 -21.11
CA ASN A 128 29.50 -70.69 -20.32
C ASN A 128 29.46 -69.43 -21.22
N ALA A 129 30.25 -69.39 -22.30
CA ALA A 129 30.21 -68.30 -23.27
C ALA A 129 28.87 -68.23 -24.03
N LYS A 130 28.28 -69.37 -24.41
CA LYS A 130 26.94 -69.43 -25.03
C LYS A 130 25.84 -68.98 -24.07
N LEU A 131 25.87 -69.45 -22.82
CA LEU A 131 24.91 -69.06 -21.77
C LEU A 131 25.01 -67.56 -21.49
N ALA A 132 26.21 -66.99 -21.37
CA ALA A 132 26.41 -65.55 -21.20
C ALA A 132 25.84 -64.73 -22.37
N GLN A 133 26.01 -65.19 -23.62
CA GLN A 133 25.39 -64.56 -24.79
C GLN A 133 23.85 -64.64 -24.74
N GLN A 134 23.27 -65.77 -24.33
CA GLN A 134 21.82 -65.91 -24.18
C GLN A 134 21.28 -64.98 -23.09
N CYS A 135 21.93 -64.89 -21.91
CA CYS A 135 21.55 -63.95 -20.86
C CYS A 135 21.56 -62.50 -21.33
N GLU A 136 22.57 -62.09 -22.11
CA GLU A 136 22.64 -60.73 -22.65
C GLU A 136 21.56 -60.48 -23.72
N VAL A 137 21.21 -61.46 -24.55
CA VAL A 137 20.07 -61.35 -25.49
C VAL A 137 18.74 -61.21 -24.74
N TYR A 138 18.50 -62.02 -23.70
CA TYR A 138 17.28 -61.89 -22.89
C TYR A 138 17.21 -60.56 -22.16
N LYS A 139 18.33 -60.06 -21.62
CA LYS A 139 18.42 -58.74 -20.98
C LYS A 139 18.06 -57.62 -21.95
N ASN A 140 18.71 -57.56 -23.13
CA ASN A 140 18.37 -56.57 -24.16
C ASN A 140 16.89 -56.64 -24.57
N ARG A 141 16.29 -57.85 -24.61
CA ARG A 141 14.87 -58.01 -24.92
C ARG A 141 13.93 -57.51 -23.80
N VAL A 142 14.33 -57.63 -22.54
CA VAL A 142 13.60 -57.02 -21.40
C VAL A 142 13.71 -55.49 -21.47
N ASP A 143 14.91 -54.96 -21.76
CA ASP A 143 15.13 -53.52 -21.91
C ASP A 143 14.31 -52.92 -23.07
N GLU A 144 14.21 -53.63 -24.21
CA GLU A 144 13.32 -53.28 -25.33
C GLU A 144 11.84 -53.20 -24.92
N LEU A 145 11.35 -54.22 -24.22
CA LEU A 145 9.94 -54.29 -23.79
C LEU A 145 9.62 -53.21 -22.76
N HIS A 146 10.52 -52.98 -21.79
CA HIS A 146 10.36 -51.92 -20.80
C HIS A 146 10.34 -50.53 -21.45
N LEU A 147 11.21 -50.29 -22.45
CA LEU A 147 11.20 -49.08 -23.24
C LEU A 147 9.90 -48.94 -24.07
N GLN A 148 9.36 -50.04 -24.61
CA GLN A 148 8.09 -50.03 -25.34
C GLN A 148 6.92 -49.66 -24.42
N ASP A 149 6.81 -50.27 -23.23
CA ASP A 149 5.77 -49.96 -22.25
C ASP A 149 5.89 -48.52 -21.73
N GLN A 150 7.10 -48.06 -21.40
CA GLN A 150 7.33 -46.67 -20.99
C GLN A 150 6.90 -45.67 -22.07
N ASN A 151 7.13 -45.98 -23.36
CA ASN A 151 6.66 -45.18 -24.48
C ASN A 151 5.13 -45.23 -24.65
N LEU A 152 4.48 -46.37 -24.39
CA LEU A 152 3.02 -46.51 -24.43
C LEU A 152 2.34 -45.69 -23.33
N VAL A 153 2.82 -45.80 -22.08
CA VAL A 153 2.33 -45.01 -20.93
C VAL A 153 2.56 -43.51 -21.17
N SER A 154 3.74 -43.12 -21.65
CA SER A 154 4.03 -41.72 -22.01
C SER A 154 3.08 -41.20 -23.10
N ARG A 155 2.77 -42.03 -24.11
CA ARG A 155 1.78 -41.70 -25.15
C ARG A 155 0.34 -41.71 -24.68
N GLN A 156 0.00 -42.36 -23.56
CA GLN A 156 -1.33 -42.25 -22.93
C GLN A 156 -1.42 -40.95 -22.15
N ALA A 157 -0.46 -40.68 -21.25
CA ALA A 157 -0.40 -39.44 -20.48
C ALA A 157 -0.39 -38.17 -21.37
N ILE A 158 0.35 -38.17 -22.50
CA ILE A 158 0.32 -37.05 -23.46
C ILE A 158 -1.08 -36.86 -24.05
N ARG A 159 -1.79 -37.93 -24.44
CA ARG A 159 -3.15 -37.83 -24.99
C ARG A 159 -4.17 -37.37 -23.96
N GLU A 160 -4.03 -37.79 -22.70
CA GLU A 160 -4.87 -37.34 -21.59
C GLU A 160 -4.64 -35.84 -21.30
N MET A 161 -3.39 -35.38 -21.34
CA MET A 161 -3.03 -33.96 -21.19
C MET A 161 -3.51 -33.12 -22.39
N ASP A 162 -3.37 -33.62 -23.63
CA ASP A 162 -3.88 -32.96 -24.83
C ASP A 162 -5.42 -32.84 -24.80
N GLN A 163 -6.13 -33.86 -24.31
CA GLN A 163 -7.57 -33.83 -24.11
C GLN A 163 -7.97 -32.81 -23.03
N GLN A 164 -7.30 -32.80 -21.87
CA GLN A 164 -7.52 -31.78 -20.84
C GLN A 164 -7.24 -30.36 -21.37
N ILE A 165 -6.21 -30.19 -22.19
CA ILE A 165 -5.90 -28.91 -22.86
C ILE A 165 -7.01 -28.52 -23.86
N LEU A 166 -7.61 -29.48 -24.57
CA LEU A 166 -8.73 -29.23 -25.48
C LEU A 166 -10.00 -28.83 -24.71
N ASP A 167 -10.32 -29.54 -23.63
CA ASP A 167 -11.49 -29.28 -22.81
C ASP A 167 -11.39 -27.94 -22.07
N LEU A 168 -10.20 -27.61 -21.53
CA LEU A 168 -9.91 -26.29 -20.96
C LEU A 168 -9.97 -25.18 -22.01
N LYS A 169 -9.54 -25.42 -23.26
CA LYS A 169 -9.72 -24.44 -24.36
C LYS A 169 -11.20 -24.24 -24.71
N GLN A 170 -12.00 -25.29 -24.73
CA GLN A 170 -13.45 -25.17 -24.94
C GLN A 170 -14.12 -24.42 -23.78
N GLN A 171 -13.68 -24.63 -22.54
CA GLN A 171 -14.20 -23.90 -21.39
C GLN A 171 -13.78 -22.43 -21.41
N LEU A 172 -12.50 -22.12 -21.64
CA LEU A 172 -12.05 -20.73 -21.85
C LEU A 172 -12.83 -20.03 -22.98
N SER A 173 -13.13 -20.72 -24.09
CA SER A 173 -13.94 -20.16 -25.17
C SER A 173 -15.41 -19.91 -24.80
N LYS A 174 -15.97 -20.65 -23.83
CA LYS A 174 -17.31 -20.40 -23.26
C LYS A 174 -17.26 -19.23 -22.28
N ASP A 175 -16.27 -19.22 -21.40
CA ASP A 175 -16.05 -18.17 -20.41
C ASP A 175 -15.77 -16.82 -21.10
N GLU A 176 -15.01 -16.79 -22.21
CA GLU A 176 -14.81 -15.61 -23.06
C GLU A 176 -16.11 -15.10 -23.68
N LEU A 177 -16.99 -16.00 -24.14
CA LEU A 177 -18.31 -15.65 -24.67
C LEU A 177 -19.23 -15.10 -23.58
N GLU A 178 -19.24 -15.72 -22.39
CA GLU A 178 -20.00 -15.23 -21.24
C GLU A 178 -19.49 -13.86 -20.77
N ILE A 179 -18.17 -13.68 -20.67
CA ILE A 179 -17.55 -12.37 -20.38
C ILE A 179 -17.90 -11.33 -21.45
N SER A 180 -18.01 -11.72 -22.73
CA SER A 180 -18.45 -10.83 -23.81
C SER A 180 -19.92 -10.42 -23.65
N ASN A 181 -20.80 -11.36 -23.31
CA ASN A 181 -22.22 -11.10 -23.06
C ASN A 181 -22.40 -10.22 -21.82
N LEU A 182 -21.79 -10.57 -20.68
CA LEU A 182 -21.81 -9.77 -19.44
C LEU A 182 -21.23 -8.36 -19.62
N ARG A 183 -20.27 -8.16 -20.54
CA ARG A 183 -19.78 -6.82 -20.92
C ARG A 183 -20.83 -6.02 -21.68
N LYS A 184 -21.60 -6.66 -22.57
CA LYS A 184 -22.71 -6.04 -23.29
C LYS A 184 -23.88 -5.73 -22.35
N ASP A 185 -24.29 -6.68 -21.52
CA ASP A 185 -25.34 -6.47 -20.52
C ASP A 185 -24.95 -5.32 -19.57
N LYS A 186 -23.66 -5.22 -19.21
CA LYS A 186 -23.11 -4.09 -18.45
C LYS A 186 -23.14 -2.76 -19.21
N SER A 187 -22.88 -2.73 -20.52
CA SER A 187 -23.02 -1.48 -21.30
C SER A 187 -24.48 -1.06 -21.40
N ASP A 188 -25.38 -2.00 -21.62
CA ASP A 188 -26.80 -1.75 -21.82
C ASP A 188 -27.45 -1.30 -20.49
N LEU A 189 -27.08 -1.93 -19.36
CA LEU A 189 -27.40 -1.48 -18.00
C LEU A 189 -26.77 -0.12 -17.65
N SER A 190 -25.59 0.21 -18.18
CA SER A 190 -24.98 1.53 -17.98
C SER A 190 -25.76 2.63 -18.70
N VAL A 191 -26.18 2.37 -19.95
CA VAL A 191 -27.04 3.29 -20.72
C VAL A 191 -28.41 3.46 -20.04
N MET A 192 -28.99 2.37 -19.52
CA MET A 192 -30.24 2.43 -18.75
C MET A 192 -30.09 3.14 -17.41
N SER A 193 -28.96 2.96 -16.70
CA SER A 193 -28.66 3.73 -15.47
C SER A 193 -28.51 5.22 -15.79
N GLU A 194 -27.94 5.58 -16.94
CA GLU A 194 -27.76 6.98 -17.32
C GLU A 194 -29.05 7.63 -17.85
N SER A 195 -29.92 6.90 -18.53
CA SER A 195 -31.27 7.38 -18.87
C SER A 195 -32.15 7.54 -17.62
N GLN A 196 -32.06 6.60 -16.67
CA GLN A 196 -32.70 6.71 -15.36
C GLN A 196 -32.18 7.91 -14.55
N LYS A 197 -30.86 8.17 -14.52
CA LYS A 197 -30.28 9.37 -13.88
C LYS A 197 -30.82 10.66 -14.50
N LYS A 198 -30.88 10.74 -15.84
CA LYS A 198 -31.48 11.89 -16.55
C LYS A 198 -32.96 12.06 -16.20
N ARG A 199 -33.72 10.96 -16.10
CA ARG A 199 -35.13 11.00 -15.67
C ARG A 199 -35.29 11.42 -14.20
N ILE A 200 -34.42 10.97 -13.31
CA ILE A 200 -34.40 11.38 -11.90
C ILE A 200 -34.06 12.87 -11.81
N GLN A 201 -33.07 13.38 -12.55
CA GLN A 201 -32.73 14.80 -12.57
C GLN A 201 -33.93 15.67 -13.02
N VAL A 202 -34.63 15.27 -14.09
CA VAL A 202 -35.85 15.98 -14.52
C VAL A 202 -36.92 15.95 -13.42
N LEU A 203 -37.18 14.80 -12.80
CA LEU A 203 -38.16 14.69 -11.71
C LEU A 203 -37.73 15.47 -10.46
N GLU A 204 -36.43 15.61 -10.18
CA GLU A 204 -35.94 16.50 -9.14
C GLU A 204 -36.13 17.97 -9.49
N GLU A 205 -35.95 18.37 -10.75
CA GLU A 205 -36.18 19.74 -11.22
C GLU A 205 -37.67 20.09 -11.20
N ASP A 206 -38.54 19.14 -11.61
CA ASP A 206 -39.99 19.21 -11.45
C ASP A 206 -40.36 19.36 -9.96
N LEU A 207 -39.84 18.51 -9.06
CA LEU A 207 -40.07 18.61 -7.61
C LEU A 207 -39.52 19.90 -6.99
N LYS A 208 -38.40 20.43 -7.47
CA LYS A 208 -37.87 21.75 -7.05
C LYS A 208 -38.80 22.88 -7.52
N SER A 209 -39.41 22.78 -8.71
CA SER A 209 -40.39 23.75 -9.21
C SER A 209 -41.72 23.68 -8.44
N LEU A 210 -42.23 22.48 -8.17
CA LEU A 210 -43.44 22.23 -7.37
C LEU A 210 -43.23 22.68 -5.92
N ARG A 211 -42.05 22.45 -5.34
CA ARG A 211 -41.71 22.97 -4.00
C ARG A 211 -41.76 24.49 -3.97
N ARG A 212 -41.10 25.20 -4.90
CA ARG A 212 -41.19 26.67 -4.99
C ARG A 212 -42.64 27.14 -5.08
N ARG A 213 -43.42 26.55 -5.98
CA ARG A 213 -44.84 26.89 -6.15
C ARG A 213 -45.67 26.63 -4.90
N ASN A 214 -45.37 25.57 -4.15
CA ASN A 214 -45.98 25.30 -2.84
C ASN A 214 -45.54 26.33 -1.79
N ASP A 215 -44.25 26.69 -1.75
CA ASP A 215 -43.71 27.69 -0.83
C ASP A 215 -44.30 29.09 -1.11
N ASP A 216 -44.58 29.41 -2.38
CA ASP A 216 -45.29 30.62 -2.80
C ASP A 216 -46.77 30.58 -2.40
N VAL A 217 -47.50 29.49 -2.68
CA VAL A 217 -48.89 29.29 -2.21
C VAL A 217 -48.99 29.31 -0.68
N VAL A 218 -47.95 28.87 0.04
CA VAL A 218 -47.88 28.98 1.51
C VAL A 218 -47.70 30.44 1.95
N LYS A 219 -46.92 31.27 1.23
CA LYS A 219 -46.87 32.73 1.49
C LYS A 219 -48.24 33.36 1.27
N ASP A 220 -48.85 33.14 0.11
CA ASP A 220 -50.19 33.64 -0.24
C ASP A 220 -51.22 33.25 0.84
N HIS A 221 -51.14 32.02 1.35
CA HIS A 221 -51.97 31.54 2.45
C HIS A 221 -51.65 32.21 3.79
N THR A 222 -50.38 32.42 4.14
CA THR A 222 -50.02 33.14 5.38
C THR A 222 -50.38 34.63 5.34
N GLU A 223 -50.27 35.28 4.20
CA GLU A 223 -50.71 36.67 3.98
C GLU A 223 -52.25 36.76 4.04
N SER A 224 -52.95 35.85 3.37
CA SER A 224 -54.41 35.72 3.46
C SER A 224 -54.86 35.47 4.91
N LYS A 225 -54.17 34.60 5.64
CA LYS A 225 -54.45 34.32 7.05
C LYS A 225 -54.20 35.55 7.93
N ALA A 226 -53.09 36.26 7.73
CA ALA A 226 -52.80 37.50 8.47
C ALA A 226 -53.83 38.60 8.20
N LEU A 227 -54.35 38.69 6.97
CA LEU A 227 -55.48 39.57 6.63
C LEU A 227 -56.76 39.15 7.36
N VAL A 228 -57.13 37.86 7.35
CA VAL A 228 -58.28 37.34 8.10
C VAL A 228 -58.12 37.58 9.62
N GLU A 229 -56.93 37.38 10.18
CA GLU A 229 -56.65 37.57 11.60
C GLU A 229 -56.70 39.06 12.00
N LYS A 230 -56.29 39.96 11.09
CA LYS A 230 -56.50 41.42 11.21
C LYS A 230 -57.98 41.80 11.16
N TYR A 231 -58.77 41.21 10.25
CA TYR A 231 -60.21 41.44 10.19
C TYR A 231 -60.93 40.90 11.44
N ASN A 232 -60.60 39.70 11.90
CA ASN A 232 -61.12 39.13 13.15
C ASN A 232 -60.76 39.99 14.36
N SER A 233 -59.55 40.54 14.42
CA SER A 233 -59.14 41.48 15.48
C SER A 233 -59.98 42.76 15.46
N ARG A 234 -60.29 43.32 14.27
CA ARG A 234 -61.18 44.48 14.15
C ARG A 234 -62.63 44.14 14.48
N LEU A 235 -63.09 42.94 14.10
CA LEU A 235 -64.44 42.46 14.38
C LEU A 235 -64.63 42.26 15.89
N SER A 236 -63.68 41.63 16.59
CA SER A 236 -63.73 41.47 18.05
C SER A 236 -63.60 42.80 18.81
N SER A 237 -62.84 43.76 18.26
CA SER A 237 -62.85 45.16 18.74
C SER A 237 -64.23 45.82 18.60
N LEU A 238 -64.93 45.61 17.50
CA LEU A 238 -66.30 46.12 17.29
C LEU A 238 -67.32 45.37 18.16
N GLU A 239 -67.16 44.07 18.40
CA GLU A 239 -67.97 43.30 19.36
C GLU A 239 -67.78 43.77 20.81
N LEU A 240 -66.57 44.23 21.16
CA LEU A 240 -66.31 44.82 22.47
C LEU A 240 -66.97 46.19 22.58
N GLU A 241 -66.76 47.06 21.58
CA GLU A 241 -67.40 48.38 21.49
C GLU A 241 -68.94 48.28 21.53
N LEU A 242 -69.54 47.31 20.82
CA LEU A 242 -70.97 47.03 20.87
C LEU A 242 -71.43 46.49 22.23
N ARG A 243 -70.64 45.66 22.91
CA ARG A 243 -70.95 45.20 24.28
C ARG A 243 -70.89 46.35 25.27
N ASP A 244 -69.89 47.22 25.17
CA ASP A 244 -69.74 48.39 26.05
C ASP A 244 -70.89 49.38 25.82
N LYS A 245 -71.26 49.66 24.56
CA LYS A 245 -72.45 50.46 24.22
C LYS A 245 -73.76 49.81 24.66
N THR A 246 -73.86 48.48 24.64
CA THR A 246 -75.01 47.76 25.20
C THR A 246 -75.06 47.87 26.72
N GLN A 247 -73.91 47.85 27.41
CA GLN A 247 -73.85 48.09 28.86
C GLN A 247 -74.18 49.56 29.21
N GLU A 248 -73.72 50.54 28.43
CA GLU A 248 -74.12 51.94 28.58
C GLU A 248 -75.63 52.12 28.40
N LEU A 249 -76.22 51.54 27.35
CA LEU A 249 -77.68 51.57 27.14
C LEU A 249 -78.46 50.87 28.25
N ASN A 250 -77.94 49.78 28.82
CA ASN A 250 -78.56 49.10 29.96
C ASN A 250 -78.42 49.90 31.27
N LYS A 251 -77.30 50.62 31.48
CA LYS A 251 -77.17 51.58 32.57
C LYS A 251 -78.17 52.72 32.42
N LEU A 252 -78.23 53.38 31.26
CA LEU A 252 -79.20 54.45 30.99
C LEU A 252 -80.66 53.98 31.13
N ARG A 253 -80.97 52.71 30.86
CA ARG A 253 -82.28 52.10 31.13
C ARG A 253 -82.53 51.89 32.63
N GLN A 254 -81.51 51.49 33.40
CA GLN A 254 -81.60 51.39 34.85
C GLN A 254 -81.74 52.78 35.49
N ASP A 255 -80.88 53.74 35.12
CA ASP A 255 -80.93 55.13 35.58
C ASP A 255 -82.30 55.77 35.31
N LEU A 256 -82.91 55.48 34.15
CA LEU A 256 -84.27 55.94 33.81
C LEU A 256 -85.36 55.22 34.62
N ALA A 257 -85.20 53.92 34.92
CA ALA A 257 -86.12 53.19 35.78
C ALA A 257 -86.04 53.65 37.24
N ASP A 258 -84.83 53.91 37.76
CA ASP A 258 -84.58 54.43 39.10
C ASP A 258 -85.10 55.87 39.23
N LEU A 259 -84.90 56.71 38.21
CA LEU A 259 -85.48 58.05 38.15
C LEU A 259 -87.02 58.01 38.08
N TRP A 260 -87.59 57.06 37.33
CA TRP A 260 -89.05 56.85 37.30
C TRP A 260 -89.59 56.37 38.65
N GLN A 261 -88.89 55.45 39.33
CA GLN A 261 -89.24 55.01 40.67
C GLN A 261 -89.12 56.14 41.71
N SER A 262 -88.09 56.98 41.61
CA SER A 262 -87.93 58.16 42.46
C SER A 262 -89.02 59.21 42.20
N HIS A 263 -89.39 59.44 40.94
CA HIS A 263 -90.55 60.27 40.58
C HIS A 263 -91.86 59.71 41.14
N GLN A 264 -92.07 58.39 41.04
CA GLN A 264 -93.24 57.71 41.62
C GLN A 264 -93.29 57.87 43.14
N GLN A 265 -92.16 57.69 43.84
CA GLN A 265 -92.05 57.94 45.29
C GLN A 265 -92.31 59.41 45.65
N CYS A 266 -91.81 60.36 44.86
CA CYS A 266 -92.11 61.78 45.04
C CYS A 266 -93.60 62.08 44.81
N SER A 267 -94.26 61.41 43.87
CA SER A 267 -95.70 61.50 43.66
C SER A 267 -96.50 60.92 44.83
N GLU A 268 -96.05 59.79 45.40
CA GLU A 268 -96.64 59.18 46.59
C GLU A 268 -96.43 60.04 47.85
N HIS A 269 -95.26 60.67 48.00
CA HIS A 269 -95.05 61.67 49.05
C HIS A 269 -95.90 62.93 48.84
N SER A 270 -96.15 63.34 47.59
CA SER A 270 -97.05 64.45 47.29
C SER A 270 -98.52 64.12 47.63
N THR A 271 -98.99 62.89 47.39
CA THR A 271 -100.35 62.49 47.81
C THR A 271 -100.43 62.32 49.33
N GLN A 272 -99.41 61.77 49.99
CA GLN A 272 -99.31 61.73 51.45
C GLN A 272 -99.35 63.14 52.06
N GLN A 273 -98.62 64.12 51.48
CA GLN A 273 -98.70 65.52 51.92
C GLN A 273 -100.08 66.13 51.68
N ALA A 274 -100.74 65.82 50.56
CA ALA A 274 -102.12 66.26 50.31
C ALA A 274 -103.12 65.69 51.32
N ASP A 275 -102.98 64.42 51.71
CA ASP A 275 -103.81 63.80 52.76
C ASP A 275 -103.48 64.35 54.16
N ILE A 276 -102.22 64.64 54.48
CA ILE A 276 -101.86 65.33 55.73
C ILE A 276 -102.45 66.74 55.76
N ILE A 277 -102.40 67.49 54.66
CA ILE A 277 -103.05 68.81 54.54
C ILE A 277 -104.58 68.68 54.70
N ARG A 278 -105.19 67.61 54.17
CA ARG A 278 -106.61 67.33 54.36
C ARG A 278 -106.94 67.00 55.82
N GLN A 279 -106.17 66.14 56.48
CA GLN A 279 -106.32 65.82 57.91
C GLN A 279 -106.11 67.07 58.79
N LEU A 280 -105.13 67.92 58.48
CA LEU A 280 -104.91 69.18 59.20
C LEU A 280 -106.07 70.16 59.00
N ARG A 281 -106.69 70.21 57.82
CA ARG A 281 -107.92 71.00 57.58
C ARG A 281 -109.13 70.43 58.31
N GLU A 282 -109.30 69.11 58.31
CA GLU A 282 -110.35 68.42 59.07
C GLU A 282 -110.19 68.66 60.58
N LEU A 283 -108.95 68.61 61.09
CA LEU A 283 -108.59 68.92 62.48
C LEU A 283 -108.83 70.40 62.79
N GLN A 284 -108.41 71.33 61.92
CA GLN A 284 -108.68 72.77 62.08
C GLN A 284 -110.18 73.05 62.13
N MET A 285 -110.99 72.47 61.24
CA MET A 285 -112.45 72.59 61.27
C MET A 285 -113.04 72.00 62.56
N GLY A 286 -112.51 70.89 63.06
CA GLY A 286 -112.88 70.31 64.35
C GLY A 286 -112.54 71.22 65.54
N THR A 287 -111.32 71.76 65.60
CA THR A 287 -110.86 72.70 66.63
C THR A 287 -111.64 74.00 66.58
N GLN A 288 -111.88 74.56 65.39
CA GLN A 288 -112.65 75.79 65.21
C GLN A 288 -114.13 75.60 65.58
N LYS A 289 -114.69 74.41 65.34
CA LYS A 289 -116.02 74.04 65.86
C LYS A 289 -116.04 73.85 67.38
N MET A 290 -114.98 73.29 67.98
CA MET A 290 -114.85 73.18 69.44
C MET A 290 -114.75 74.57 70.10
N MET A 291 -113.90 75.46 69.55
CA MET A 291 -113.83 76.87 69.95
C MET A 291 -115.21 77.53 69.85
N LYS A 292 -115.91 77.37 68.74
CA LYS A 292 -117.24 77.96 68.55
C LYS A 292 -118.29 77.42 69.53
N ASN A 293 -118.26 76.13 69.85
CA ASN A 293 -119.11 75.54 70.88
C ASN A 293 -118.78 76.10 72.29
N GLN A 294 -117.51 76.42 72.58
CA GLN A 294 -117.10 77.05 73.83
C GLN A 294 -117.47 78.54 73.86
N GLU A 295 -117.32 79.27 72.76
CA GLU A 295 -117.81 80.64 72.57
C GLU A 295 -119.33 80.72 72.75
N GLU A 296 -120.08 79.74 72.23
CA GLU A 296 -121.53 79.61 72.43
C GLU A 296 -121.90 79.32 73.89
N ALA A 297 -121.14 78.46 74.59
CA ALA A 297 -121.32 78.21 76.02
C ALA A 297 -121.05 79.47 76.87
N PHE A 298 -119.90 80.12 76.68
CA PHE A 298 -119.59 81.39 77.35
C PHE A 298 -120.57 82.50 76.97
N SER A 299 -121.13 82.50 75.75
CA SER A 299 -122.18 83.44 75.35
C SER A 299 -123.49 83.20 76.12
N MET A 300 -123.87 81.95 76.39
CA MET A 300 -125.03 81.62 77.23
C MET A 300 -124.82 82.02 78.69
N GLU A 301 -123.63 81.77 79.24
CA GLU A 301 -123.25 82.16 80.59
C GLU A 301 -123.24 83.70 80.74
N THR A 302 -122.67 84.40 79.75
CA THR A 302 -122.71 85.87 79.64
C THR A 302 -124.14 86.41 79.57
N LYS A 303 -125.03 85.81 78.77
CA LYS A 303 -126.45 86.22 78.68
C LYS A 303 -127.19 86.04 80.01
N THR A 304 -126.83 85.03 80.80
CA THR A 304 -127.43 84.80 82.12
C THR A 304 -127.02 85.90 83.11
N ILE A 305 -125.74 86.27 83.11
CA ILE A 305 -125.22 87.39 83.91
C ILE A 305 -125.81 88.72 83.44
N GLN A 306 -125.93 88.91 82.12
CA GLN A 306 -126.47 90.14 81.52
C GLN A 306 -127.97 90.34 81.85
N ALA A 307 -128.76 89.27 81.97
CA ALA A 307 -130.14 89.35 82.43
C ALA A 307 -130.25 89.81 83.90
N GLN A 308 -129.32 89.38 84.77
CA GLN A 308 -129.28 89.79 86.19
C GLN A 308 -128.81 91.24 86.37
N LEU A 309 -128.00 91.77 85.45
CA LEU A 309 -127.60 93.17 85.44
C LEU A 309 -128.72 94.08 84.91
N LEU A 310 -129.48 93.65 83.91
CA LEU A 310 -130.58 94.44 83.32
C LEU A 310 -131.68 94.77 84.33
N GLU A 311 -131.96 93.88 85.29
CA GLU A 311 -132.91 94.10 86.39
C GLU A 311 -132.41 95.19 87.37
N GLN A 312 -131.10 95.40 87.48
CA GLN A 312 -130.51 96.49 88.28
C GLN A 312 -130.41 97.80 87.51
N GLU A 313 -130.13 97.75 86.19
CA GLU A 313 -130.09 98.92 85.32
C GLU A 313 -131.47 99.60 85.20
N GLN A 314 -132.56 98.82 85.21
CA GLN A 314 -133.93 99.36 85.18
C GLN A 314 -134.26 100.26 86.39
N LEU A 315 -133.66 100.04 87.56
CA LEU A 315 -133.90 100.85 88.75
C LEU A 315 -133.09 102.16 88.80
N ILE A 316 -132.04 102.27 87.97
CA ILE A 316 -131.16 103.43 87.91
C ILE A 316 -131.67 104.44 86.89
N ALA A 317 -132.26 103.96 85.79
CA ALA A 317 -132.78 104.80 84.70
C ALA A 317 -133.92 105.76 85.12
N GLU A 318 -134.70 105.43 86.16
CA GLU A 318 -135.78 106.32 86.65
C GLU A 318 -135.26 107.58 87.37
N TYR A 319 -134.03 107.58 87.89
CA TYR A 319 -133.52 108.69 88.73
C TYR A 319 -132.66 109.73 88.00
N GLU A 320 -132.14 109.43 86.80
CA GLU A 320 -131.23 110.36 86.08
C GLU A 320 -131.97 111.35 85.13
N ALA A 321 -133.29 111.23 84.99
CA ALA A 321 -134.08 111.99 84.00
C ALA A 321 -134.68 113.32 84.50
N GLU A 322 -134.66 113.61 85.81
CA GLU A 322 -135.36 114.79 86.37
C GLU A 322 -134.49 116.04 86.59
N LEU A 323 -133.15 115.94 86.44
CA LEU A 323 -132.21 117.05 86.71
C LEU A 323 -131.08 117.21 85.66
N GLU A 324 -131.46 117.29 84.38
CA GLU A 324 -131.33 118.53 83.58
C GLU A 324 -131.58 118.25 82.09
N ASP A 325 -132.16 119.22 81.38
CA ASP A 325 -132.39 119.21 79.92
C ASP A 325 -131.10 119.47 79.10
N LEU A 326 -130.02 118.78 79.49
CA LEU A 326 -128.80 118.44 78.73
C LEU A 326 -128.13 117.16 79.32
N GLY A 327 -128.91 116.27 79.95
CA GLY A 327 -128.47 114.94 80.42
C GLY A 327 -128.21 113.93 79.29
N ILE A 328 -127.67 112.73 79.54
CA ILE A 328 -127.39 112.00 80.79
C ILE A 328 -125.98 111.35 80.72
N LYS A 329 -125.44 110.89 81.86
CA LYS A 329 -124.08 110.32 82.05
C LYS A 329 -124.21 109.30 83.20
N THR A 330 -123.69 108.05 83.19
CA THR A 330 -122.40 107.56 82.66
C THR A 330 -122.34 106.01 82.57
N GLN A 331 -121.19 105.43 82.13
CA GLN A 331 -120.81 103.98 82.09
C GLN A 331 -121.25 103.20 80.83
N ALA A 332 -120.69 102.03 80.45
CA ALA A 332 -119.72 101.11 81.09
C ALA A 332 -118.77 100.38 80.08
N GLY A 333 -117.74 99.65 80.59
CA GLY A 333 -116.93 98.61 79.89
C GLY A 333 -115.88 99.09 78.86
N ARG A 334 -114.57 98.77 78.88
CA ARG A 334 -113.63 97.94 79.69
C ARG A 334 -113.62 96.39 79.54
N THR A 335 -112.61 95.89 78.81
CA THR A 335 -111.81 94.61 78.94
C THR A 335 -110.69 94.64 77.85
N ASN A 336 -109.44 94.15 77.95
CA ASN A 336 -108.77 92.91 78.45
C ASN A 336 -108.84 91.73 77.43
N HIS A 337 -107.83 90.88 77.14
CA HIS A 337 -106.40 90.65 77.55
C HIS A 337 -105.77 89.61 76.56
N SER A 338 -104.47 89.25 76.44
CA SER A 338 -103.14 89.83 76.80
C SER A 338 -101.98 89.02 76.12
N THR A 339 -100.72 89.27 76.48
CA THR A 339 -99.42 88.61 76.15
C THR A 339 -99.31 87.07 76.29
N GLN A 340 -98.52 86.37 75.44
CA GLN A 340 -97.71 85.18 75.83
C GLN A 340 -96.44 84.97 74.95
N VAL A 341 -95.63 83.93 75.23
CA VAL A 341 -94.15 83.91 75.02
C VAL A 341 -93.55 82.47 74.87
N ASP A 342 -92.48 82.35 74.04
CA ASP A 342 -91.34 81.37 74.02
C ASP A 342 -91.47 79.90 73.48
N LEU A 343 -90.28 79.26 73.29
CA LEU A 343 -89.90 77.84 73.06
C LEU A 343 -89.90 77.29 71.60
N GLY A 344 -88.98 76.39 71.17
CA GLY A 344 -87.68 75.97 71.76
C GLY A 344 -87.21 74.52 71.44
N SER A 345 -85.92 74.33 71.06
CA SER A 345 -85.10 73.09 71.14
C SER A 345 -85.45 71.82 70.27
N ARG A 346 -84.63 70.74 70.11
CA ARG A 346 -83.15 70.41 70.09
C ARG A 346 -82.93 68.86 70.03
N LEU A 347 -81.69 68.35 69.75
CA LEU A 347 -81.20 66.94 69.97
C LEU A 347 -81.62 65.85 68.92
N ARG A 348 -80.97 64.66 68.72
CA ARG A 348 -79.65 64.06 69.13
C ARG A 348 -79.20 62.87 68.24
N THR A 349 -77.87 62.65 68.22
CA THR A 349 -77.01 61.44 67.97
C THR A 349 -77.60 60.01 67.86
N ASN A 350 -76.96 59.12 67.04
CA ASN A 350 -76.31 57.86 67.50
C ASN A 350 -75.41 57.11 66.46
N ILE A 351 -74.66 56.10 66.94
CA ILE A 351 -73.44 55.38 66.46
C ILE A 351 -73.80 53.85 66.23
N PRO A 352 -73.01 52.89 65.63
CA PRO A 352 -71.61 52.81 65.11
C PRO A 352 -71.58 52.60 63.56
N SER A 353 -70.79 51.77 62.82
CA SER A 353 -69.77 50.68 63.01
C SER A 353 -68.91 50.51 61.71
N THR A 354 -67.93 49.59 61.48
CA THR A 354 -67.31 48.41 62.15
C THR A 354 -65.79 48.32 61.78
N CYS A 355 -65.06 47.34 62.35
CA CYS A 355 -63.64 46.99 62.06
C CYS A 355 -63.50 46.02 60.83
N ASP A 356 -62.34 45.53 60.35
CA ASP A 356 -61.02 45.32 61.01
C ASP A 356 -59.78 45.25 60.07
N ARG A 357 -58.59 44.93 60.62
CA ARG A 357 -57.23 45.22 60.08
C ARG A 357 -56.23 44.07 60.27
N ALA A 358 -55.35 43.77 59.28
CA ALA A 358 -54.01 43.15 59.47
C ALA A 358 -53.17 43.06 58.17
N CYS A 359 -51.88 42.70 58.27
CA CYS A 359 -50.90 42.72 57.16
C CYS A 359 -50.07 41.42 57.00
N SER A 360 -49.92 40.95 55.75
CA SER A 360 -48.67 40.35 55.18
C SER A 360 -48.14 38.98 55.73
N PRO A 361 -47.17 38.31 55.07
CA PRO A 361 -47.27 37.78 53.69
C PRO A 361 -46.67 36.35 53.47
N LEU A 362 -46.83 35.83 52.24
CA LEU A 362 -45.99 34.83 51.52
C LEU A 362 -45.97 33.32 51.92
N ARG A 363 -46.61 32.53 51.04
CA ARG A 363 -46.20 31.23 50.44
C ARG A 363 -45.92 29.98 51.31
N ASP A 364 -46.79 29.00 51.09
CA ASP A 364 -46.57 27.53 51.11
C ASP A 364 -46.91 26.97 49.69
N MET A 365 -46.65 25.73 49.26
CA MET A 365 -46.18 24.51 49.96
C MET A 365 -45.43 23.54 49.00
N CYS A 366 -44.61 22.65 49.58
CA CYS A 366 -44.32 21.21 49.25
C CYS A 366 -44.40 20.64 47.80
N PHE A 367 -43.52 19.71 47.36
CA PHE A 367 -43.48 18.34 47.91
C PHE A 367 -42.12 17.57 47.85
N ARG A 368 -41.88 16.81 48.94
CA ARG A 368 -40.96 15.69 49.27
C ARG A 368 -40.11 14.99 48.17
N GLU A 369 -38.79 14.82 48.38
CA GLU A 369 -38.04 13.62 48.92
C GLU A 369 -37.79 12.48 47.89
N ARG A 370 -36.70 11.67 47.94
CA ARG A 370 -35.71 11.42 49.02
C ARG A 370 -34.30 11.06 48.49
N SER A 371 -33.27 11.27 49.32
CA SER A 371 -31.87 10.76 49.19
C SER A 371 -31.73 9.42 49.99
N PRO A 372 -30.56 8.73 50.22
CA PRO A 372 -29.17 9.24 50.27
C PRO A 372 -27.94 8.31 49.92
N ARG A 373 -26.78 8.94 49.59
CA ARG A 373 -25.39 8.68 50.12
C ARG A 373 -24.65 7.31 49.94
N SER A 374 -23.31 7.18 49.98
CA SER A 374 -22.14 8.12 49.88
C SER A 374 -20.74 7.46 49.96
N ARG A 375 -19.66 8.19 49.55
CA ARG A 375 -18.23 8.14 50.04
C ARG A 375 -17.40 6.87 49.67
N SER A 376 -16.05 6.81 49.63
CA SER A 376 -14.87 7.74 49.62
C SER A 376 -13.66 6.93 49.04
N ARG A 377 -12.59 7.38 48.36
CA ARG A 377 -11.61 8.51 48.39
C ARG A 377 -10.22 8.17 49.01
N SER A 378 -9.21 8.03 48.12
CA SER A 378 -7.75 8.44 48.21
C SER A 378 -6.65 7.80 49.11
N SER A 379 -5.53 7.39 48.45
CA SER A 379 -4.08 7.80 48.61
C SER A 379 -3.05 7.23 49.66
N SER A 380 -2.09 6.42 49.15
CA SER A 380 -0.59 6.60 49.09
C SER A 380 0.44 6.55 50.28
N PHE A 381 1.48 5.69 50.11
CA PHE A 381 2.97 5.90 50.25
C PHE A 381 3.80 5.49 51.52
N THR A 382 5.14 5.31 51.32
CA THR A 382 6.29 4.93 52.24
C THR A 382 6.45 3.44 52.66
N GLY A 383 7.65 2.86 52.94
CA GLY A 383 9.03 3.20 52.50
C GLY A 383 10.27 2.56 53.22
N ARG A 384 11.06 1.69 52.54
CA ARG A 384 12.55 1.39 52.73
C ARG A 384 12.92 0.53 54.01
N VAL A 385 14.14 0.05 54.42
CA VAL A 385 15.62 0.26 54.19
C VAL A 385 16.50 -1.01 54.62
N ASN A 386 17.74 -1.23 54.07
CA ASN A 386 18.93 -2.03 54.59
C ASN A 386 18.88 -3.60 54.70
N ARG A 387 19.97 -4.43 54.69
CA ARG A 387 21.44 -4.31 54.38
C ARG A 387 22.19 -5.66 54.11
N SER A 388 23.22 -5.63 53.23
CA SER A 388 24.55 -6.32 53.26
C SER A 388 24.82 -7.87 53.25
N ARG A 389 25.69 -8.30 52.29
CA ARG A 389 26.69 -9.44 52.31
C ARG A 389 26.15 -10.89 52.39
N SER A 390 26.83 -11.95 51.90
CA SER A 390 28.16 -12.12 51.25
C SER A 390 28.29 -13.40 50.38
N GLU A 391 29.19 -13.39 49.38
CA GLU A 391 29.86 -14.57 48.77
C GLU A 391 30.80 -15.30 49.79
N PRO A 392 31.40 -16.51 49.54
CA PRO A 392 31.76 -17.08 48.23
C PRO A 392 31.81 -18.65 48.04
N ARG A 393 32.31 -19.07 46.86
CA ARG A 393 33.12 -20.30 46.55
C ARG A 393 32.49 -21.71 46.32
N LEU A 394 32.59 -22.12 45.05
CA LEU A 394 33.29 -23.33 44.51
C LEU A 394 32.64 -24.73 44.40
N ARG A 395 33.04 -25.38 43.28
CA ARG A 395 33.13 -26.82 42.95
C ARG A 395 31.86 -27.66 42.67
N SER A 396 31.72 -27.99 41.38
CA SER A 396 31.27 -29.28 40.83
C SER A 396 32.45 -30.28 40.71
N PRO A 397 32.28 -31.49 40.11
CA PRO A 397 31.25 -32.53 40.22
C PRO A 397 31.86 -33.84 40.81
N PRO A 398 31.24 -35.05 40.70
CA PRO A 398 31.56 -35.92 39.54
C PRO A 398 30.53 -37.00 39.08
N ARG A 399 30.65 -37.38 37.80
CA ARG A 399 30.53 -38.73 37.19
C ARG A 399 29.35 -39.69 37.52
N SER A 400 28.52 -39.86 36.50
CA SER A 400 28.41 -41.08 35.67
C SER A 400 28.25 -42.48 36.30
N ARG A 401 27.16 -43.16 35.94
CA ARG A 401 27.25 -44.53 35.38
C ARG A 401 26.07 -44.85 34.44
N SER A 402 26.38 -45.52 33.35
CA SER A 402 25.45 -46.05 32.34
C SER A 402 25.09 -47.50 32.64
N LEU A 403 23.88 -47.94 32.31
CA LEU A 403 23.58 -49.34 32.00
C LEU A 403 22.31 -49.42 31.14
N ALA A 404 22.37 -50.23 30.07
CA ALA A 404 21.19 -50.55 29.26
C ALA A 404 20.56 -51.86 29.76
N ARG A 405 19.25 -52.03 29.56
CA ARG A 405 18.61 -53.35 29.63
C ARG A 405 17.52 -53.48 28.58
N SER A 406 17.74 -54.42 27.66
CA SER A 406 16.76 -54.90 26.70
C SER A 406 15.73 -55.81 27.38
N HIS A 407 14.45 -55.68 27.02
CA HIS A 407 13.47 -56.75 27.20
C HIS A 407 12.55 -56.81 25.97
N SER A 408 12.42 -58.01 25.39
CA SER A 408 11.31 -58.33 24.47
C SER A 408 10.03 -58.61 25.26
N PRO A 409 8.85 -58.48 24.64
CA PRO A 409 7.56 -58.72 25.29
C PRO A 409 7.18 -60.21 25.28
N ASP A 410 6.54 -60.68 26.35
CA ASP A 410 5.75 -61.92 26.35
C ASP A 410 4.79 -61.98 27.55
N GLY A 411 3.75 -62.83 27.49
CA GLY A 411 3.22 -63.47 28.71
C GLY A 411 2.13 -62.82 29.60
N ILE A 412 1.08 -62.23 29.03
CA ILE A 412 -0.35 -62.45 29.40
C ILE A 412 -0.88 -62.19 30.85
N SER A 413 -2.10 -61.60 30.91
CA SER A 413 -3.09 -61.59 32.01
C SER A 413 -2.84 -60.72 33.27
N TYR A 414 -3.54 -59.59 33.33
CA TYR A 414 -4.82 -59.57 34.06
C TYR A 414 -5.76 -58.53 33.44
N GLU A 415 -7.03 -58.87 33.24
CA GLU A 415 -8.05 -57.92 32.77
C GLU A 415 -8.65 -57.14 33.95
N VAL A 416 -8.61 -55.81 33.85
CA VAL A 416 -9.48 -54.92 34.62
C VAL A 416 -10.04 -53.90 33.62
N SER A 417 -11.36 -53.87 33.46
CA SER A 417 -12.03 -53.06 32.45
C SER A 417 -11.93 -51.57 32.75
N ASP A 418 -11.10 -50.88 31.99
CA ASP A 418 -11.10 -49.42 31.92
C ASP A 418 -11.43 -48.99 30.49
N ASP A 419 -12.69 -49.19 30.09
CA ASP A 419 -13.17 -49.01 28.70
C ASP A 419 -13.02 -47.57 28.19
N LYS A 420 -12.78 -46.61 29.09
CA LYS A 420 -12.44 -45.22 28.75
C LYS A 420 -11.01 -45.09 28.20
N ALA A 421 -10.12 -46.03 28.51
CA ALA A 421 -8.73 -46.01 28.08
C ALA A 421 -8.50 -46.54 26.66
N LEU A 422 -9.33 -47.47 26.18
CA LEU A 422 -9.17 -48.09 24.87
C LEU A 422 -9.33 -47.09 23.70
N PRO A 423 -10.33 -46.17 23.69
CA PRO A 423 -10.49 -45.19 22.62
C PRO A 423 -9.33 -44.20 22.50
N TRP A 424 -8.65 -43.81 23.59
CA TRP A 424 -7.48 -42.93 23.49
C TRP A 424 -6.24 -43.70 23.02
N LYS A 425 -6.03 -44.93 23.49
CA LYS A 425 -4.92 -45.80 23.04
C LYS A 425 -5.01 -46.04 21.53
N LEU A 426 -6.21 -46.34 21.03
CA LEU A 426 -6.47 -46.50 19.60
C LEU A 426 -6.23 -45.19 18.83
N LYS A 427 -6.78 -44.05 19.27
CA LYS A 427 -6.54 -42.74 18.64
C LYS A 427 -5.05 -42.37 18.61
N ARG A 428 -4.30 -42.64 19.69
CA ARG A 428 -2.85 -42.39 19.76
C ARG A 428 -2.07 -43.31 18.82
N MET A 429 -2.44 -44.58 18.70
CA MET A 429 -1.87 -45.49 17.69
C MET A 429 -2.18 -45.04 16.27
N THR A 430 -3.43 -44.70 15.95
CA THR A 430 -3.81 -44.19 14.61
C THR A 430 -3.09 -42.88 14.27
N LYS A 431 -2.96 -41.95 15.22
CA LYS A 431 -2.18 -40.72 15.02
C LYS A 431 -0.69 -41.01 14.85
N LYS A 432 -0.11 -41.95 15.61
CA LYS A 432 1.29 -42.37 15.45
C LYS A 432 1.54 -43.05 14.10
N ILE A 433 0.60 -43.87 13.61
CA ILE A 433 0.65 -44.46 12.26
C ILE A 433 0.61 -43.35 11.20
N ASN A 434 -0.31 -42.39 11.31
CA ASN A 434 -0.38 -41.24 10.40
C ASN A 434 0.92 -40.41 10.43
N ASN A 435 1.47 -40.09 11.60
CA ASN A 435 2.73 -39.36 11.72
C ASN A 435 3.92 -40.15 11.13
N LEU A 436 3.93 -41.48 11.23
CA LEU A 436 4.94 -42.34 10.59
C LEU A 436 4.77 -42.41 9.06
N GLN A 437 3.53 -42.45 8.55
CA GLN A 437 3.23 -42.39 7.11
C GLN A 437 3.67 -41.06 6.50
N ASN A 438 3.37 -39.94 7.16
CA ASN A 438 3.80 -38.61 6.73
C ASN A 438 5.33 -38.45 6.81
N LEU A 439 6.00 -38.97 7.86
CA LEU A 439 7.46 -38.99 7.94
C LEU A 439 8.06 -39.82 6.79
N LEU A 440 7.49 -40.98 6.48
CA LEU A 440 7.91 -41.81 5.34
C LEU A 440 7.71 -41.07 4.00
N GLN A 441 6.64 -40.29 3.84
CA GLN A 441 6.45 -39.45 2.66
C GLN A 441 7.57 -38.41 2.54
N VAL A 442 7.83 -37.61 3.59
CA VAL A 442 8.88 -36.58 3.54
C VAL A 442 10.27 -37.19 3.35
N LYS A 443 10.52 -38.41 3.84
CA LYS A 443 11.75 -39.16 3.56
C LYS A 443 11.86 -39.67 2.12
N ASN A 444 10.74 -40.02 1.47
CA ASN A 444 10.73 -40.30 0.04
C ASN A 444 11.01 -39.02 -0.77
N GLU A 445 10.44 -37.88 -0.36
CA GLU A 445 10.70 -36.57 -0.98
C GLU A 445 12.18 -36.16 -0.86
N GLU A 446 12.83 -36.42 0.29
CA GLU A 446 14.28 -36.27 0.49
C GLU A 446 15.08 -37.16 -0.49
N LEU A 447 14.76 -38.44 -0.58
CA LEU A 447 15.41 -39.39 -1.50
C LEU A 447 15.22 -39.01 -2.97
N ASP A 448 14.03 -38.52 -3.35
CA ASP A 448 13.74 -38.12 -4.73
C ASP A 448 14.37 -36.78 -5.11
N GLU A 449 14.60 -35.85 -4.16
CA GLU A 449 15.44 -34.68 -4.42
C GLU A 449 16.92 -35.07 -4.58
N ILE A 450 17.43 -36.02 -3.77
CA ILE A 450 18.78 -36.58 -3.92
C ILE A 450 18.95 -37.26 -5.28
N ARG A 451 17.96 -38.06 -5.71
CA ARG A 451 17.94 -38.69 -7.05
C ARG A 451 17.91 -37.64 -8.17
N ARG A 452 17.08 -36.60 -8.05
CA ARG A 452 17.01 -35.51 -9.05
C ARG A 452 18.32 -34.73 -9.11
N ALA A 453 18.93 -34.37 -7.98
CA ALA A 453 20.25 -33.74 -7.94
C ALA A 453 21.35 -34.63 -8.55
N HIS A 454 21.32 -35.95 -8.32
CA HIS A 454 22.25 -36.89 -8.95
C HIS A 454 22.06 -36.93 -10.47
N ASN A 455 20.82 -37.05 -10.95
CA ASN A 455 20.50 -37.07 -12.38
C ASN A 455 20.91 -35.75 -13.06
N ASN A 456 20.60 -34.59 -12.47
CA ASN A 456 21.04 -33.28 -12.95
C ASN A 456 22.58 -33.20 -13.09
N ARG A 457 23.32 -33.80 -12.16
CA ARG A 457 24.80 -33.86 -12.19
C ARG A 457 25.32 -34.82 -13.26
N LEU A 458 24.64 -35.95 -13.47
CA LEU A 458 24.93 -36.93 -14.52
C LEU A 458 24.67 -36.35 -15.92
N GLU A 459 23.57 -35.62 -16.10
CA GLU A 459 23.28 -34.87 -17.33
C GLU A 459 24.34 -33.81 -17.64
N ARG A 460 24.75 -33.01 -16.63
CA ARG A 460 25.87 -32.07 -16.77
C ARG A 460 27.17 -32.78 -17.19
N LEU A 461 27.47 -33.93 -16.61
CA LEU A 461 28.62 -34.74 -16.97
C LEU A 461 28.52 -35.27 -18.42
N HIS A 462 27.37 -35.78 -18.85
CA HIS A 462 27.15 -36.23 -20.22
C HIS A 462 27.22 -35.10 -21.24
N ALA A 463 26.68 -33.92 -20.93
CA ALA A 463 26.81 -32.73 -21.75
C ALA A 463 28.28 -32.30 -21.89
N LEU A 464 29.04 -32.29 -20.79
CA LEU A 464 30.47 -31.97 -20.80
C LEU A 464 31.30 -33.02 -21.56
N GLN A 465 31.00 -34.31 -21.42
CA GLN A 465 31.60 -35.39 -22.21
C GLN A 465 31.26 -35.26 -23.71
N SER A 466 30.02 -34.90 -24.05
CA SER A 466 29.60 -34.66 -25.44
C SER A 466 30.34 -33.47 -26.05
N ASN A 467 30.42 -32.35 -25.32
CA ASN A 467 31.19 -31.17 -25.71
C ASN A 467 32.69 -31.48 -25.86
N TYR A 468 33.27 -32.31 -24.99
CA TYR A 468 34.66 -32.75 -25.11
C TYR A 468 34.87 -33.67 -26.32
N ARG A 469 33.93 -34.59 -26.61
CA ARG A 469 33.95 -35.42 -27.84
C ARG A 469 33.84 -34.55 -29.09
N LEU A 470 33.00 -33.52 -29.08
CA LEU A 470 32.84 -32.56 -30.18
C LEU A 470 34.12 -31.73 -30.37
N LEU A 471 34.69 -31.18 -29.28
CA LEU A 471 35.94 -30.43 -29.32
C LEU A 471 37.10 -31.31 -29.82
N LYS A 472 37.18 -32.58 -29.39
CA LYS A 472 38.18 -33.54 -29.90
C LYS A 472 37.99 -33.85 -31.38
N LYS A 473 36.75 -33.92 -31.89
CA LYS A 473 36.48 -34.01 -33.33
C LYS A 473 36.88 -32.73 -34.07
N GLN A 474 36.59 -31.55 -33.52
CA GLN A 474 36.96 -30.26 -34.12
C GLN A 474 38.49 -30.05 -34.15
N LEU A 475 39.20 -30.43 -33.09
CA LEU A 475 40.67 -30.43 -33.06
C LEU A 475 41.24 -31.40 -34.09
N LYS A 476 40.75 -32.65 -34.14
CA LYS A 476 41.20 -33.62 -35.15
C LYS A 476 40.93 -33.16 -36.59
N LEU A 477 39.79 -32.51 -36.85
CA LEU A 477 39.49 -31.90 -38.15
C LEU A 477 40.42 -30.70 -38.45
N ALA A 478 40.76 -29.88 -37.46
CA ALA A 478 41.71 -28.78 -37.63
C ALA A 478 43.15 -29.29 -37.87
N GLU A 479 43.55 -30.37 -37.22
CA GLU A 479 44.82 -31.09 -37.43
C GLU A 479 44.86 -31.74 -38.82
N GLU A 480 43.75 -32.31 -39.29
CA GLU A 480 43.59 -32.82 -40.67
C GLU A 480 43.61 -31.70 -41.71
N GLU A 481 43.03 -30.52 -41.43
CA GLU A 481 43.12 -29.33 -42.29
C GLU A 481 44.51 -28.67 -42.29
N LEU A 482 45.32 -28.90 -41.26
CA LEU A 482 46.73 -28.48 -41.19
C LEU A 482 47.67 -29.42 -41.96
N ASN A 483 47.37 -30.72 -41.97
CA ASN A 483 48.20 -31.75 -42.61
C ASN A 483 47.76 -32.08 -44.06
N GLY A 484 46.56 -31.71 -44.48
CA GLY A 484 46.10 -31.88 -45.86
C GLY A 484 46.72 -30.86 -46.84
N PRO A 485 46.94 -31.22 -48.12
CA PRO A 485 47.40 -30.26 -49.13
C PRO A 485 46.37 -29.14 -49.31
N ARG A 486 46.80 -27.89 -49.10
CA ARG A 486 45.95 -26.68 -49.03
C ARG A 486 44.95 -26.55 -50.20
N ARG A 487 43.75 -27.13 -50.04
CA ARG A 487 42.62 -26.84 -50.92
C ARG A 487 42.25 -25.38 -50.75
N LYS A 488 42.10 -24.65 -51.86
CA LYS A 488 41.77 -23.22 -51.89
C LYS A 488 40.37 -22.99 -51.30
N ARG A 489 40.26 -22.80 -49.98
CA ARG A 489 39.05 -22.27 -49.34
C ARG A 489 38.67 -20.96 -50.05
N GLY A 490 37.44 -20.90 -50.56
CA GLY A 490 36.92 -19.69 -51.19
C GLY A 490 37.03 -18.52 -50.23
N LYS A 491 37.49 -17.36 -50.71
CA LYS A 491 37.55 -16.16 -49.87
C LYS A 491 36.12 -15.80 -49.46
N ILE A 492 35.79 -16.00 -48.18
CA ILE A 492 34.70 -15.26 -47.54
C ILE A 492 34.99 -13.78 -47.82
N ARG A 493 34.06 -13.08 -48.47
CA ARG A 493 34.20 -11.63 -48.70
C ARG A 493 34.23 -10.96 -47.33
N ARG A 494 35.42 -10.59 -46.86
CA ARG A 494 35.58 -9.57 -45.82
C ARG A 494 34.89 -8.29 -46.32
N ALA A 495 34.30 -7.54 -45.41
CA ALA A 495 33.82 -6.18 -45.72
C ALA A 495 34.97 -5.37 -46.32
N ASP A 496 34.65 -4.42 -47.20
CA ASP A 496 35.68 -3.66 -47.92
C ASP A 496 36.57 -2.90 -46.92
N VAL A 497 37.87 -2.83 -47.21
CA VAL A 497 38.88 -2.35 -46.23
C VAL A 497 38.58 -0.91 -45.81
N LYS A 498 37.96 -0.11 -46.70
CA LYS A 498 37.53 1.26 -46.45
C LYS A 498 36.38 1.39 -45.44
N SER A 499 35.53 0.37 -45.25
CA SER A 499 34.50 0.42 -44.20
C SER A 499 35.07 0.08 -42.82
N LEU A 500 36.06 -0.82 -42.77
CA LEU A 500 36.76 -1.19 -41.53
C LEU A 500 37.74 -0.11 -41.04
N GLN A 501 38.11 0.87 -41.87
CA GLN A 501 38.98 1.99 -41.46
C GLN A 501 38.30 3.03 -40.55
N LYS A 502 36.99 2.92 -40.29
CA LYS A 502 36.25 3.81 -39.37
C LYS A 502 36.01 3.22 -37.98
N GLU A 503 36.27 1.93 -37.79
CA GLU A 503 36.15 1.25 -36.51
C GLU A 503 37.55 0.85 -36.03
N ASP A 504 37.89 1.14 -34.78
CA ASP A 504 39.18 0.74 -34.22
C ASP A 504 39.23 -0.79 -34.09
N SER A 505 39.89 -1.44 -35.05
CA SER A 505 39.90 -2.91 -35.15
C SER A 505 40.42 -3.57 -33.89
N ASP A 506 41.35 -2.92 -33.20
CA ASP A 506 41.99 -3.46 -32.01
C ASP A 506 41.08 -3.25 -30.80
N SER A 507 40.28 -2.17 -30.74
CA SER A 507 39.16 -2.07 -29.80
C SER A 507 38.14 -3.20 -30.01
N VAL A 508 37.72 -3.47 -31.25
CA VAL A 508 36.75 -4.54 -31.56
C VAL A 508 37.32 -5.93 -31.21
N TRP A 509 38.61 -6.18 -31.39
CA TRP A 509 39.26 -7.42 -30.92
C TRP A 509 39.39 -7.48 -29.38
N ASN A 510 39.65 -6.36 -28.71
CA ASN A 510 39.69 -6.28 -27.25
C ASN A 510 38.31 -6.51 -26.64
N GLU A 511 37.25 -5.94 -27.22
CA GLU A 511 35.86 -6.20 -26.85
C GLU A 511 35.46 -7.66 -27.12
N LEU A 512 35.77 -8.20 -28.31
CA LEU A 512 35.46 -9.59 -28.63
C LEU A 512 36.21 -10.59 -27.74
N THR A 513 37.45 -10.29 -27.33
CA THR A 513 38.20 -11.12 -26.37
C THR A 513 37.74 -10.92 -24.93
N TYR A 514 37.28 -9.72 -24.55
CA TYR A 514 36.58 -9.45 -23.30
C TYR A 514 35.29 -10.26 -23.22
N PHE A 515 34.36 -10.12 -24.18
CA PHE A 515 33.11 -10.88 -24.23
C PHE A 515 33.33 -12.39 -24.34
N ARG A 516 34.39 -12.85 -25.01
CA ARG A 516 34.77 -14.28 -25.01
C ARG A 516 35.26 -14.77 -23.64
N ARG A 517 36.03 -13.95 -22.91
CA ARG A 517 36.46 -14.25 -21.53
C ARG A 517 35.25 -14.25 -20.60
N GLU A 518 34.39 -13.24 -20.70
CA GLU A 518 33.24 -13.08 -19.84
C GLU A 518 32.17 -14.15 -20.07
N ASN A 519 31.87 -14.50 -21.33
CA ASN A 519 30.99 -15.63 -21.63
C ASN A 519 31.59 -16.97 -21.12
N LYS A 520 32.92 -17.13 -21.12
CA LYS A 520 33.57 -18.28 -20.48
C LYS A 520 33.39 -18.27 -18.96
N ASN A 521 33.55 -17.12 -18.30
CA ASN A 521 33.29 -16.95 -16.86
C ASN A 521 31.84 -17.32 -16.55
N LEU A 522 30.87 -16.65 -17.19
CA LEU A 522 29.43 -16.87 -17.03
C LEU A 522 29.00 -18.33 -17.28
N VAL A 523 29.65 -19.06 -18.18
CA VAL A 523 29.38 -20.50 -18.39
C VAL A 523 29.89 -21.37 -17.23
N VAL A 524 31.02 -21.01 -16.60
CA VAL A 524 31.52 -21.65 -15.37
C VAL A 524 30.64 -21.27 -14.19
N ASP A 525 30.33 -20.00 -14.00
CA ASP A 525 29.52 -19.50 -12.88
C ASP A 525 28.10 -20.09 -12.93
N ARG A 526 27.49 -20.18 -14.11
CA ARG A 526 26.21 -20.89 -14.29
C ARG A 526 26.30 -22.38 -13.93
N MET A 527 27.45 -23.04 -14.15
CA MET A 527 27.64 -24.44 -13.78
C MET A 527 27.80 -24.59 -12.25
N ASN A 528 28.55 -23.70 -11.62
CA ASN A 528 28.73 -23.63 -10.17
C ASN A 528 27.38 -23.36 -9.47
N LEU A 529 26.66 -22.32 -9.89
CA LEU A 529 25.34 -21.96 -9.37
C LEU A 529 24.31 -23.10 -9.53
N GLN A 530 24.40 -23.90 -10.60
CA GLN A 530 23.52 -25.07 -10.78
C GLN A 530 23.86 -26.19 -9.79
N GLU A 531 25.14 -26.38 -9.45
CA GLU A 531 25.57 -27.35 -8.43
C GLU A 531 25.25 -26.86 -7.00
N GLU A 532 25.41 -25.56 -6.72
CA GLU A 532 24.93 -24.93 -5.48
C GLU A 532 23.41 -25.07 -5.32
N LEU A 533 22.62 -24.84 -6.38
CA LEU A 533 21.17 -25.00 -6.35
C LEU A 533 20.73 -26.46 -6.13
N ASP A 534 21.39 -27.43 -6.77
CA ASP A 534 21.12 -28.85 -6.52
C ASP A 534 21.46 -29.24 -5.07
N VAL A 535 22.59 -28.76 -4.52
CA VAL A 535 22.99 -28.99 -3.11
C VAL A 535 22.03 -28.32 -2.13
N LEU A 536 21.61 -27.09 -2.39
CA LEU A 536 20.68 -26.34 -1.53
C LEU A 536 19.28 -26.99 -1.51
N LYS A 537 18.80 -27.54 -2.63
CA LYS A 537 17.54 -28.31 -2.66
C LYS A 537 17.62 -29.58 -1.82
N VAL A 538 18.70 -30.35 -1.94
CA VAL A 538 18.93 -31.55 -1.13
C VAL A 538 18.98 -31.19 0.36
N LYS A 539 19.71 -30.13 0.73
CA LYS A 539 19.70 -29.61 2.11
C LYS A 539 18.29 -29.23 2.56
N MET A 540 17.54 -28.46 1.77
CA MET A 540 16.16 -28.06 2.12
C MET A 540 15.21 -29.25 2.32
N ALA A 541 15.37 -30.34 1.54
CA ALA A 541 14.56 -31.55 1.72
C ALA A 541 14.97 -32.34 2.99
N GLN A 542 16.28 -32.44 3.26
CA GLN A 542 16.81 -33.03 4.49
C GLN A 542 16.43 -32.22 5.74
N ASP A 543 16.46 -30.89 5.65
CA ASP A 543 16.00 -29.96 6.70
C ASP A 543 14.48 -30.10 6.91
N ALA A 544 13.69 -30.24 5.85
CA ALA A 544 12.25 -30.49 5.97
C ALA A 544 11.95 -31.83 6.67
N ALA A 545 12.70 -32.89 6.33
CA ALA A 545 12.57 -34.20 6.95
C ALA A 545 12.95 -34.19 8.44
N THR A 546 14.12 -33.62 8.79
CA THR A 546 14.56 -33.51 10.20
C THR A 546 13.66 -32.57 11.02
N VAL A 547 13.14 -31.49 10.43
CA VAL A 547 12.10 -30.66 11.08
C VAL A 547 10.80 -31.43 11.27
N TYR A 548 10.43 -32.36 10.38
CA TYR A 548 9.26 -33.23 10.60
C TYR A 548 9.51 -34.25 11.73
N GLU A 549 10.67 -34.90 11.76
CA GLU A 549 11.09 -35.79 12.85
C GLU A 549 11.03 -35.09 14.21
N LEU A 550 11.67 -33.92 14.33
CA LEU A 550 11.70 -33.13 15.56
C LEU A 550 10.29 -32.67 15.99
N ARG A 551 9.41 -32.31 15.05
CA ARG A 551 8.00 -32.01 15.36
C ARG A 551 7.25 -33.23 15.88
N SER A 552 7.46 -34.39 15.27
CA SER A 552 6.84 -35.65 15.70
C SER A 552 7.33 -36.09 17.09
N CYS A 553 8.61 -35.88 17.42
CA CYS A 553 9.15 -36.08 18.76
C CYS A 553 8.53 -35.10 19.78
N LEU A 554 8.56 -33.81 19.50
CA LEU A 554 7.98 -32.78 20.38
C LEU A 554 6.47 -32.93 20.57
N GLU A 555 5.75 -33.50 19.61
CA GLU A 555 4.32 -33.80 19.76
C GLU A 555 4.08 -35.07 20.59
N GLN A 556 4.92 -36.10 20.45
CA GLN A 556 4.88 -37.29 21.32
C GLN A 556 5.20 -36.92 22.78
N GLU A 557 6.22 -36.08 23.04
CA GLU A 557 6.52 -35.55 24.38
C GLU A 557 5.35 -34.77 24.98
N ARG A 558 4.63 -33.98 24.17
CA ARG A 558 3.44 -33.24 24.60
C ARG A 558 2.26 -34.14 24.94
N GLU A 559 2.05 -35.20 24.16
CA GLU A 559 1.03 -36.21 24.46
C GLU A 559 1.34 -36.97 25.75
N GLU A 560 2.61 -37.27 26.01
CA GLU A 560 3.05 -37.95 27.24
C GLU A 560 2.94 -37.05 28.47
N LEU A 561 3.30 -35.77 28.35
CA LEU A 561 3.08 -34.77 29.41
C LEU A 561 1.59 -34.49 29.65
N HIS A 562 0.74 -34.59 28.63
CA HIS A 562 -0.72 -34.50 28.82
C HIS A 562 -1.25 -35.72 29.57
N PHE A 563 -0.86 -36.93 29.15
CA PHE A 563 -1.27 -38.18 29.78
C PHE A 563 -0.83 -38.26 31.25
N LEU A 564 0.44 -37.93 31.57
CA LEU A 564 0.95 -37.90 32.94
C LEU A 564 0.20 -36.89 33.84
N LYS A 565 -0.27 -35.77 33.27
CA LYS A 565 -1.11 -34.81 33.99
C LYS A 565 -2.52 -35.36 34.22
N GLU A 566 -3.06 -36.10 33.27
CA GLU A 566 -4.39 -36.72 33.32
C GLU A 566 -4.43 -37.91 34.29
N GLU A 567 -3.35 -38.67 34.44
CA GLU A 567 -3.17 -39.63 35.55
C GLU A 567 -3.08 -38.91 36.90
N GLN A 568 -2.28 -37.84 37.00
CA GLN A 568 -2.03 -37.13 38.27
C GLN A 568 -3.28 -36.42 38.84
N GLU A 569 -4.22 -36.00 37.99
CA GLU A 569 -5.50 -35.41 38.43
C GLU A 569 -6.52 -36.45 38.94
N ASN A 570 -6.26 -37.76 38.81
CA ASN A 570 -7.17 -38.84 39.21
C ASN A 570 -6.82 -39.55 40.55
N SER A 571 -5.83 -39.07 41.33
CA SER A 571 -5.43 -39.69 42.60
C SER A 571 -6.00 -38.99 43.85
N PRO A 572 -6.48 -39.71 44.89
CA PRO A 572 -7.01 -39.11 46.12
C PRO A 572 -5.92 -38.53 47.05
N SER A 573 -6.24 -37.40 47.67
CA SER A 573 -5.37 -36.51 48.45
C SER A 573 -4.52 -37.17 49.58
N PRO A 574 -3.19 -36.94 49.63
CA PRO A 574 -2.33 -37.34 50.74
C PRO A 574 -2.01 -36.21 51.76
N ALA A 575 -2.06 -36.57 53.04
CA ALA A 575 -1.39 -36.03 54.25
C ALA A 575 -1.06 -34.51 54.41
N PRO A 576 -1.28 -33.91 55.60
CA PRO A 576 -1.13 -32.46 55.82
C PRO A 576 0.29 -31.90 55.72
N ASP A 577 1.34 -32.71 55.91
CA ASP A 577 2.74 -32.25 55.80
C ASP A 577 3.12 -31.97 54.33
N LEU A 578 2.52 -32.74 53.41
CA LEU A 578 2.54 -32.44 51.98
C LEU A 578 1.84 -31.12 51.67
N GLU A 579 0.94 -30.58 52.50
CA GLU A 579 0.29 -29.30 52.25
C GLU A 579 1.27 -28.12 52.37
N VAL A 580 2.33 -28.21 53.18
CA VAL A 580 3.37 -27.16 53.25
C VAL A 580 4.25 -27.21 51.99
N GLN A 581 4.64 -28.40 51.56
CA GLN A 581 5.39 -28.59 50.31
C GLN A 581 4.54 -28.20 49.09
N LEU A 582 3.26 -28.56 49.06
CA LEU A 582 2.28 -28.08 48.07
C LEU A 582 2.04 -26.58 48.17
N ARG A 583 2.10 -25.93 49.34
CA ARG A 583 2.03 -24.46 49.46
C ARG A 583 3.29 -23.76 48.92
N CYS A 584 4.43 -24.45 48.85
CA CYS A 584 5.61 -23.97 48.12
C CYS A 584 5.49 -24.28 46.62
N SER A 585 5.23 -25.52 46.24
CA SER A 585 5.04 -25.93 44.85
C SER A 585 3.86 -25.22 44.16
N THR A 586 2.80 -24.83 44.87
CA THR A 586 1.71 -23.99 44.32
C THR A 586 2.09 -22.51 44.22
N LYS A 587 3.03 -21.99 45.03
CA LYS A 587 3.63 -20.68 44.76
C LYS A 587 4.49 -20.73 43.49
N GLU A 588 5.25 -21.80 43.31
CA GLU A 588 6.07 -22.06 42.10
C GLU A 588 5.17 -22.25 40.87
N LEU A 589 4.15 -23.11 40.95
CA LEU A 589 3.14 -23.29 39.90
C LEU A 589 2.36 -21.99 39.65
N ARG A 590 2.07 -21.14 40.65
CA ARG A 590 1.49 -19.80 40.42
C ARG A 590 2.46 -18.84 39.71
N LYS A 591 3.78 -18.92 39.94
CA LYS A 591 4.78 -18.18 39.15
C LYS A 591 4.81 -18.71 37.71
N MET A 592 4.85 -20.04 37.54
CA MET A 592 4.90 -20.68 36.22
C MET A 592 3.59 -20.48 35.44
N GLN A 593 2.42 -20.56 36.08
CA GLN A 593 1.11 -20.28 35.48
C GLN A 593 0.96 -18.80 35.11
N LYS A 594 1.51 -17.86 35.89
CA LYS A 594 1.63 -16.46 35.48
C LYS A 594 2.56 -16.30 34.28
N LYS A 595 3.67 -17.04 34.23
CA LYS A 595 4.61 -16.99 33.09
C LYS A 595 4.05 -17.68 31.84
N VAL A 596 3.26 -18.75 32.00
CA VAL A 596 2.51 -19.39 30.90
C VAL A 596 1.45 -18.42 30.39
N LYS A 597 0.66 -17.77 31.26
CA LYS A 597 -0.29 -16.72 30.82
C LYS A 597 0.39 -15.57 30.09
N SER A 598 1.51 -15.05 30.62
CA SER A 598 2.33 -14.06 29.93
C SER A 598 2.79 -14.55 28.55
N LEU A 599 3.26 -15.79 28.44
CA LEU A 599 3.69 -16.39 27.16
C LEU A 599 2.50 -16.72 26.23
N GLU A 600 1.29 -16.91 26.75
CA GLU A 600 0.05 -17.07 25.99
C GLU A 600 -0.47 -15.73 25.49
N GLU A 601 -0.32 -14.66 26.28
CA GLU A 601 -0.55 -13.27 25.91
C GLU A 601 0.47 -12.83 24.82
N ASP A 602 1.77 -13.05 25.04
CA ASP A 602 2.84 -12.84 24.05
C ASP A 602 2.57 -13.61 22.75
N LYS A 603 2.16 -14.88 22.86
CA LYS A 603 1.77 -15.72 21.71
C LYS A 603 0.54 -15.17 20.99
N GLN A 604 -0.47 -14.70 21.70
CA GLN A 604 -1.65 -14.07 21.09
C GLN A 604 -1.27 -12.77 20.37
N ASP A 605 -0.38 -11.96 20.93
CA ASP A 605 0.09 -10.73 20.29
C ASP A 605 1.01 -11.00 19.09
N LEU A 606 1.85 -12.03 19.15
CA LEU A 606 2.57 -12.56 17.98
C LEU A 606 1.61 -13.05 16.88
N ILE A 607 0.50 -13.71 17.24
CA ILE A 607 -0.53 -14.13 16.28
C ILE A 607 -1.29 -12.92 15.70
N LYS A 608 -1.60 -11.88 16.50
CA LYS A 608 -2.19 -10.62 16.02
C LYS A 608 -1.24 -9.92 15.04
N GLN A 609 0.04 -9.81 15.38
CA GLN A 609 1.08 -9.27 14.49
C GLN A 609 1.20 -10.10 13.21
N GLN A 610 1.27 -11.43 13.29
CA GLN A 610 1.32 -12.32 12.13
C GLN A 610 0.10 -12.13 11.22
N ASN A 611 -1.09 -11.97 11.78
CA ASN A 611 -2.32 -11.71 11.02
C ASN A 611 -2.33 -10.33 10.37
N GLU A 612 -1.82 -9.29 11.03
CA GLU A 612 -1.69 -7.95 10.45
C GLU A 612 -0.61 -7.91 9.36
N TRP A 613 0.54 -8.58 9.54
CA TRP A 613 1.53 -8.80 8.48
C TRP A 613 0.95 -9.59 7.29
N LEU A 614 0.10 -10.59 7.54
CA LEU A 614 -0.62 -11.33 6.48
C LEU A 614 -1.67 -10.46 5.78
N LYS A 615 -2.33 -9.55 6.49
CA LYS A 615 -3.25 -8.55 5.92
C LYS A 615 -2.49 -7.55 5.04
N GLN A 616 -1.45 -6.90 5.57
CA GLN A 616 -0.56 -6.05 4.78
C GLN A 616 0.03 -6.78 3.56
N LYS A 617 0.38 -8.07 3.67
CA LYS A 617 0.83 -8.89 2.53
C LYS A 617 -0.27 -9.17 1.50
N ARG A 618 -1.55 -9.24 1.89
CA ARG A 618 -2.70 -9.30 0.95
C ARG A 618 -2.93 -7.93 0.29
N ASP A 619 -2.86 -6.85 1.06
CA ASP A 619 -3.12 -5.48 0.59
C ASP A 619 -2.02 -5.02 -0.38
N MET A 620 -0.75 -5.25 -0.05
CA MET A 620 0.38 -5.06 -0.97
C MET A 620 0.27 -5.95 -2.21
N LYS A 621 -0.29 -7.16 -2.11
CA LYS A 621 -0.51 -8.04 -3.28
C LYS A 621 -1.63 -7.51 -4.18
N SER A 622 -2.74 -7.02 -3.62
CA SER A 622 -3.83 -6.45 -4.42
C SER A 622 -3.41 -5.13 -5.07
N GLU A 623 -2.62 -4.29 -4.39
CA GLU A 623 -2.02 -3.10 -4.99
C GLU A 623 -1.03 -3.45 -6.12
N VAL A 624 -0.15 -4.45 -5.92
CA VAL A 624 0.74 -4.94 -6.99
C VAL A 624 -0.05 -5.45 -8.20
N SER A 625 -1.11 -6.25 -8.01
CA SER A 625 -1.96 -6.70 -9.12
C SER A 625 -2.72 -5.56 -9.80
N HIS A 626 -3.13 -4.53 -9.05
CA HIS A 626 -3.75 -3.32 -9.61
C HIS A 626 -2.76 -2.46 -10.41
N LEU A 627 -1.50 -2.37 -9.97
CA LEU A 627 -0.42 -1.72 -10.70
C LEU A 627 -0.03 -2.51 -11.97
N GLN A 628 0.00 -3.84 -11.91
CA GLN A 628 0.20 -4.71 -13.08
C GLN A 628 -0.92 -4.52 -14.11
N GLN A 629 -2.18 -4.47 -13.69
CA GLN A 629 -3.31 -4.18 -14.59
C GLN A 629 -3.17 -2.80 -15.26
N LYS A 630 -2.77 -1.77 -14.49
CA LYS A 630 -2.47 -0.44 -15.02
C LYS A 630 -1.30 -0.45 -16.01
N GLU A 631 -0.24 -1.22 -15.75
CA GLU A 631 0.88 -1.37 -16.69
C GLU A 631 0.42 -2.00 -18.01
N ILE A 632 -0.43 -3.04 -17.96
CA ILE A 632 -1.02 -3.67 -19.15
C ILE A 632 -1.87 -2.65 -19.92
N GLU A 633 -2.71 -1.86 -19.25
CA GLU A 633 -3.48 -0.78 -19.90
C GLU A 633 -2.58 0.28 -20.56
N TYR A 634 -1.48 0.69 -19.91
CA TYR A 634 -0.53 1.63 -20.51
C TYR A 634 0.21 1.01 -21.70
N ARG A 635 0.60 -0.27 -21.63
CA ARG A 635 1.18 -1.02 -22.76
C ARG A 635 0.20 -1.11 -23.93
N MET A 636 -1.09 -1.33 -23.69
CA MET A 636 -2.12 -1.31 -24.74
C MET A 636 -2.28 0.09 -25.35
N LYS A 637 -2.37 1.15 -24.53
CA LYS A 637 -2.46 2.54 -25.01
C LYS A 637 -1.25 2.92 -25.86
N ILE A 638 -0.03 2.52 -25.47
CA ILE A 638 1.20 2.69 -26.25
C ILE A 638 1.16 1.87 -27.54
N ALA A 639 0.66 0.63 -27.51
CA ALA A 639 0.52 -0.20 -28.71
C ALA A 639 -0.47 0.41 -29.72
N ASP A 640 -1.57 1.00 -29.27
CA ASP A 640 -2.55 1.66 -30.14
C ASP A 640 -2.02 3.02 -30.67
N GLN A 641 -1.32 3.79 -29.85
CA GLN A 641 -0.56 4.96 -30.32
C GLN A 641 0.49 4.59 -31.38
N ASN A 642 1.19 3.47 -31.22
CA ASN A 642 2.14 2.95 -32.21
C ASN A 642 1.45 2.48 -33.50
N LYS A 643 0.26 1.85 -33.43
CA LYS A 643 -0.55 1.53 -34.63
C LYS A 643 -0.95 2.78 -35.40
N GLU A 644 -1.33 3.84 -34.69
CA GLU A 644 -1.75 5.11 -35.30
C GLU A 644 -0.56 5.91 -35.86
N LEU A 645 0.55 5.98 -35.14
CA LEU A 645 1.81 6.51 -35.65
C LEU A 645 2.26 5.75 -36.91
N ALA A 646 2.08 4.43 -36.95
CA ALA A 646 2.32 3.62 -38.14
C ALA A 646 1.28 3.86 -39.26
N ARG A 647 0.03 4.28 -38.98
CA ARG A 647 -0.91 4.80 -40.01
C ARG A 647 -0.40 6.12 -40.57
N LEU A 648 -0.09 7.09 -39.71
CA LEU A 648 0.38 8.42 -40.09
C LEU A 648 1.70 8.36 -40.89
N ILE A 649 2.63 7.45 -40.58
CA ILE A 649 3.83 7.22 -41.41
C ILE A 649 3.46 6.67 -42.80
N ARG A 650 2.48 5.77 -42.92
CA ARG A 650 2.01 5.27 -44.22
C ARG A 650 1.27 6.36 -45.02
N GLU A 651 0.48 7.20 -44.35
CA GLU A 651 -0.18 8.38 -44.92
C GLU A 651 0.85 9.39 -45.45
N LEU A 652 1.86 9.76 -44.64
CA LEU A 652 2.95 10.65 -45.05
C LEU A 652 3.76 10.06 -46.23
N ARG A 653 3.98 8.74 -46.25
CA ARG A 653 4.60 8.06 -47.40
C ARG A 653 3.69 8.09 -48.65
N ARG A 654 2.37 7.97 -48.50
CA ARG A 654 1.37 8.12 -49.59
C ARG A 654 1.37 9.54 -50.15
N LEU A 655 1.31 10.55 -49.28
CA LEU A 655 1.33 11.96 -49.65
C LEU A 655 2.66 12.38 -50.30
N LYS A 656 3.81 11.91 -49.79
CA LYS A 656 5.12 12.11 -50.45
C LYS A 656 5.16 11.48 -51.85
N ARG A 657 4.65 10.26 -52.02
CA ARG A 657 4.53 9.60 -53.34
C ARG A 657 3.61 10.36 -54.30
N GLN A 658 2.49 10.91 -53.82
CA GLN A 658 1.59 11.75 -54.62
C GLN A 658 2.26 13.09 -55.01
N ARG A 659 2.98 13.73 -54.08
CA ARG A 659 3.73 14.97 -54.35
C ARG A 659 4.84 14.76 -55.39
N ALA A 660 5.58 13.65 -55.32
CA ALA A 660 6.58 13.28 -56.31
C ALA A 660 5.97 12.99 -57.70
N LYS A 661 4.79 12.37 -57.76
CA LYS A 661 4.10 12.10 -59.02
C LYS A 661 3.48 13.33 -59.68
N SER A 662 3.29 14.43 -58.95
CA SER A 662 2.76 15.69 -59.49
C SER A 662 3.56 16.18 -60.71
N SER A 663 2.88 16.32 -61.85
CA SER A 663 3.49 16.83 -63.09
C SER A 663 3.94 18.28 -62.97
N ILE A 664 3.32 19.06 -62.08
CA ILE A 664 3.68 20.45 -61.78
C ILE A 664 5.05 20.51 -61.10
N ALA A 665 5.30 19.66 -60.09
CA ALA A 665 6.60 19.59 -59.43
C ALA A 665 7.71 19.21 -60.42
N ARG A 666 7.47 18.18 -61.25
CA ARG A 666 8.39 17.77 -62.32
C ARG A 666 8.48 18.78 -63.48
N LYS A 667 7.57 19.77 -63.59
CA LYS A 667 7.70 20.89 -64.55
C LYS A 667 8.58 21.99 -63.97
N TYR A 668 8.39 22.35 -62.69
CA TYR A 668 9.26 23.29 -61.99
C TYR A 668 10.71 22.79 -61.90
N GLN A 669 10.95 21.52 -61.56
CA GLN A 669 12.30 20.96 -61.50
C GLN A 669 13.04 21.06 -62.85
N ARG A 670 12.38 20.73 -63.97
CA ARG A 670 12.98 20.87 -65.31
C ARG A 670 13.19 22.32 -65.76
N ILE A 671 12.40 23.27 -65.26
CA ILE A 671 12.64 24.71 -65.48
C ILE A 671 13.84 25.16 -64.64
N LEU A 672 13.95 24.70 -63.39
CA LEU A 672 15.06 25.00 -62.49
C LEU A 672 16.39 24.44 -63.01
N ASN A 673 16.47 23.15 -63.35
CA ASN A 673 17.67 22.54 -63.92
C ASN A 673 18.09 23.25 -65.23
N LYS A 674 17.15 23.67 -66.08
CA LYS A 674 17.46 24.50 -67.27
C LYS A 674 18.03 25.88 -66.90
N SER A 675 17.51 26.52 -65.87
CA SER A 675 18.04 27.80 -65.35
C SER A 675 19.45 27.63 -64.77
N VAL A 676 19.69 26.56 -64.01
CA VAL A 676 21.00 26.21 -63.44
C VAL A 676 22.02 25.95 -64.56
N ASN A 677 21.67 25.16 -65.58
CA ASN A 677 22.57 24.88 -66.70
C ASN A 677 22.82 26.12 -67.57
N HIS A 678 21.88 27.06 -67.66
CA HIS A 678 22.11 28.35 -68.32
C HIS A 678 23.08 29.22 -67.50
N MET A 679 22.90 29.35 -66.19
CA MET A 679 23.81 30.05 -65.28
C MET A 679 25.23 29.46 -65.32
N LYS A 680 25.33 28.12 -65.32
CA LYS A 680 26.58 27.35 -65.44
C LYS A 680 27.30 27.55 -66.79
N SER A 681 26.61 28.06 -67.80
CA SER A 681 27.19 28.43 -69.10
C SER A 681 27.61 29.91 -69.19
N VAL A 682 27.36 30.71 -68.15
CA VAL A 682 27.64 32.16 -68.10
C VAL A 682 28.75 32.50 -67.09
N PHE A 683 29.05 31.62 -66.13
CA PHE A 683 30.07 31.82 -65.10
C PHE A 683 31.00 30.61 -64.98
N ASP A 684 32.28 30.76 -65.35
CA ASP A 684 33.24 29.64 -65.44
C ASP A 684 33.56 28.93 -64.11
N HIS A 685 33.20 29.52 -62.98
CA HIS A 685 33.45 28.95 -61.64
C HIS A 685 32.18 28.37 -60.97
N PHE A 686 31.03 28.35 -61.66
CA PHE A 686 29.72 27.99 -61.09
C PHE A 686 29.57 26.52 -60.63
N ALA A 687 30.60 25.69 -60.81
CA ALA A 687 30.60 24.29 -60.40
C ALA A 687 31.10 24.05 -58.96
N GLU A 688 31.77 25.04 -58.34
CA GLU A 688 32.50 24.83 -57.07
C GLU A 688 31.62 25.04 -55.82
N ASP A 689 30.52 25.81 -55.93
CA ASP A 689 29.54 26.08 -54.87
C ASP A 689 28.56 24.91 -54.56
N GLY A 690 28.85 23.69 -55.01
CA GLY A 690 28.16 22.46 -54.57
C GLY A 690 26.73 22.23 -55.12
N TRP A 691 26.31 22.93 -56.17
CA TRP A 691 24.99 22.76 -56.79
C TRP A 691 24.98 21.66 -57.87
N GLU A 692 24.76 20.41 -57.45
CA GLU A 692 24.61 19.28 -58.37
C GLU A 692 23.26 19.27 -59.11
N GLU A 693 23.26 18.72 -60.33
CA GLU A 693 22.06 18.58 -61.15
C GLU A 693 21.23 17.38 -60.68
N VAL A 694 20.01 17.64 -60.17
CA VAL A 694 19.14 16.58 -59.62
C VAL A 694 18.63 15.68 -60.75
N SER A 695 19.19 14.47 -60.84
CA SER A 695 18.90 13.47 -61.86
C SER A 695 17.49 12.87 -61.75
N ASP A 696 16.70 12.97 -62.82
CA ASP A 696 15.48 12.18 -63.02
C ASP A 696 15.90 10.73 -63.39
N THR A 697 15.93 9.81 -62.41
CA THR A 697 16.19 8.37 -62.67
C THR A 697 15.39 7.49 -61.71
N GLU A 698 14.49 6.66 -62.25
CA GLU A 698 13.67 5.72 -61.46
C GLU A 698 14.40 4.39 -61.25
N GLU A 699 15.12 4.23 -60.14
CA GLU A 699 15.62 2.90 -59.73
C GLU A 699 14.53 2.07 -59.03
N GLN A 700 14.43 0.80 -59.44
CA GLN A 700 13.48 -0.17 -58.92
C GLN A 700 14.06 -0.90 -57.72
N LEU A 701 13.41 -0.82 -56.56
CA LEU A 701 13.78 -1.58 -55.36
C LEU A 701 13.01 -2.92 -55.28
N PRO A 702 13.69 -4.07 -55.27
CA PRO A 702 13.11 -5.34 -54.84
C PRO A 702 12.79 -5.31 -53.33
N SER A 703 11.72 -6.00 -52.93
CA SER A 703 11.29 -6.07 -51.53
C SER A 703 12.10 -7.09 -50.72
N SER A 704 12.78 -6.63 -49.67
CA SER A 704 13.22 -7.46 -48.54
C SER A 704 13.21 -6.63 -47.25
N GLU A 705 12.88 -7.25 -46.13
CA GLU A 705 12.78 -6.57 -44.83
C GLU A 705 14.09 -6.62 -44.04
N ASN A 706 14.22 -5.75 -43.03
CA ASN A 706 15.29 -5.73 -42.02
C ASN A 706 16.69 -5.32 -42.49
N VAL A 707 16.86 -4.03 -42.84
CA VAL A 707 18.14 -3.32 -42.71
C VAL A 707 17.93 -2.05 -41.86
N THR A 708 18.85 -1.78 -40.95
CA THR A 708 18.85 -0.61 -40.06
C THR A 708 19.17 0.67 -40.83
N VAL A 709 18.29 1.68 -40.75
CA VAL A 709 18.45 2.94 -41.49
C VAL A 709 19.40 3.89 -40.75
N ASN A 710 20.69 3.81 -41.06
CA ASN A 710 21.73 4.75 -40.63
C ASN A 710 22.47 5.36 -41.84
N THR A 711 21.78 6.21 -42.62
CA THR A 711 22.39 7.17 -43.58
C THR A 711 21.38 8.28 -43.87
N ALA A 712 21.51 9.43 -43.20
CA ALA A 712 20.76 10.65 -43.47
C ALA A 712 21.44 11.88 -42.83
N ASP A 713 22.76 11.99 -42.98
CA ASP A 713 23.56 13.06 -42.39
C ASP A 713 23.25 14.41 -43.05
N SER A 714 22.40 15.23 -42.42
CA SER A 714 22.22 16.63 -42.83
C SER A 714 21.72 17.51 -41.69
N LEU A 715 22.53 18.53 -41.36
CA LEU A 715 22.22 19.78 -40.65
C LEU A 715 21.66 19.71 -39.20
N GLY A 716 20.73 18.81 -38.87
CA GLY A 716 20.09 18.75 -37.55
C GLY A 716 21.03 18.39 -36.40
N GLN A 717 22.03 17.54 -36.66
CA GLN A 717 23.01 17.11 -35.64
C GLN A 717 23.96 18.25 -35.22
N ALA A 718 24.33 19.12 -36.16
CA ALA A 718 25.29 20.21 -35.93
C ALA A 718 24.76 21.25 -34.94
N ILE A 719 23.47 21.62 -35.09
CA ILE A 719 22.79 22.59 -34.21
C ILE A 719 22.74 22.08 -32.76
N ALA A 720 22.62 20.76 -32.55
CA ALA A 720 22.62 20.17 -31.21
C ALA A 720 24.02 20.10 -30.58
N GLN A 721 25.08 19.90 -31.38
CA GLN A 721 26.47 19.83 -30.89
C GLN A 721 27.06 21.21 -30.57
N GLN A 722 26.64 22.26 -31.29
CA GLN A 722 27.12 23.62 -31.05
C GLN A 722 26.60 24.24 -29.74
N ALA A 723 25.59 23.63 -29.10
CA ALA A 723 25.03 24.07 -27.82
C ALA A 723 25.68 23.44 -26.57
N SER A 724 26.60 22.47 -26.73
CA SER A 724 27.19 21.72 -25.61
C SER A 724 28.71 21.87 -25.45
N MET A 725 29.36 22.68 -26.30
CA MET A 725 30.80 22.94 -26.26
C MET A 725 31.14 24.41 -26.03
N SER A 726 30.96 24.87 -24.79
CA SER A 726 31.64 26.05 -24.26
C SER A 726 31.92 25.86 -22.76
N LEU A 727 33.00 26.48 -22.28
CA LEU A 727 33.53 26.41 -20.91
C LEU A 727 34.10 25.06 -20.45
N HIS A 728 35.35 24.76 -20.85
CA HIS A 728 36.45 24.54 -19.88
C HIS A 728 37.83 24.37 -20.54
N SER A 729 38.70 25.38 -20.41
CA SER A 729 40.17 25.22 -20.35
C SER A 729 40.81 26.45 -19.68
N ASP A 730 41.72 26.16 -18.73
CA ASP A 730 42.92 26.94 -18.35
C ASP A 730 42.93 27.98 -17.21
N LEU A 731 43.19 27.43 -16.00
CA LEU A 731 44.41 27.69 -15.19
C LEU A 731 44.93 29.14 -15.03
N THR A 732 44.75 29.74 -13.84
CA THR A 732 45.83 29.87 -12.81
C THR A 732 45.34 30.60 -11.53
N GLN A 733 46.15 30.52 -10.46
CA GLN A 733 46.05 31.25 -9.18
C GLN A 733 46.87 32.58 -9.24
N PRO A 734 46.75 33.58 -8.32
CA PRO A 734 46.60 33.38 -6.87
C PRO A 734 45.86 34.44 -5.99
N GLU A 735 45.72 34.07 -4.72
CA GLU A 735 45.88 34.84 -3.46
C GLU A 735 45.30 36.25 -3.15
N TYR A 736 44.76 36.32 -1.91
CA TYR A 736 44.80 37.38 -0.89
C TYR A 736 43.96 38.69 -0.95
N THR A 737 43.42 38.97 0.25
CA THR A 737 43.13 40.28 0.91
C THR A 737 41.88 41.13 0.58
N SER A 738 41.13 41.38 1.66
CA SER A 738 40.51 42.65 2.08
C SER A 738 39.16 43.14 1.51
N THR A 739 38.24 43.35 2.46
CA THR A 739 37.11 44.31 2.48
C THR A 739 37.65 45.77 2.58
N PRO A 740 36.86 46.90 2.53
CA PRO A 740 35.45 47.04 2.96
C PRO A 740 34.54 48.11 2.28
N SER A 741 33.30 48.26 2.81
CA SER A 741 32.42 49.46 2.77
C SER A 741 31.76 49.80 1.41
N HIS A 742 30.63 50.51 1.27
CA HIS A 742 29.51 50.99 2.12
C HIS A 742 28.26 51.09 1.18
N GLY A 743 26.98 51.20 1.58
CA GLY A 743 26.28 51.28 2.88
C GLY A 743 24.76 50.98 2.71
N ARG A 744 23.98 50.71 3.78
CA ARG A 744 23.03 51.64 4.47
C ARG A 744 21.91 52.26 3.58
N THR A 745 20.63 52.34 3.95
CA THR A 745 19.73 51.82 5.05
C THR A 745 18.26 52.04 4.57
N LYS A 746 17.11 51.74 5.21
CA LYS A 746 16.58 51.31 6.54
C LYS A 746 15.29 50.46 6.23
N CYS A 747 14.31 50.01 7.06
CA CYS A 747 13.83 50.05 8.46
C CYS A 747 13.33 48.61 8.80
N HIS A 748 13.28 48.07 10.04
CA HIS A 748 12.62 48.39 11.33
C HIS A 748 11.17 47.89 11.51
N LEU A 749 10.97 47.19 12.64
CA LEU A 749 9.76 46.50 13.15
C LEU A 749 8.95 47.42 14.10
N PRO A 750 7.78 46.98 14.62
CA PRO A 750 7.69 46.30 15.94
C PRO A 750 7.15 44.84 15.83
N THR A 751 7.43 43.84 16.69
CA THR A 751 7.33 43.70 18.17
C THR A 751 5.86 43.50 18.62
N ASP A 752 5.46 42.47 19.38
CA ASP A 752 6.17 41.37 20.11
C ASP A 752 5.59 39.98 19.71
N ARG A 753 5.40 38.86 20.44
CA ARG A 753 5.63 38.34 21.84
C ARG A 753 5.73 36.78 21.73
N GLN A 754 6.71 36.05 22.28
CA GLN A 754 6.78 35.42 23.63
C GLN A 754 5.53 34.64 24.10
N THR A 755 5.58 33.45 24.73
CA THR A 755 6.63 32.47 25.13
C THR A 755 5.91 31.21 25.70
N ASP A 756 6.43 29.98 25.80
CA ASP A 756 7.55 29.22 25.18
C ASP A 756 7.34 27.71 25.59
N SER A 757 8.38 26.86 25.62
CA SER A 757 8.38 25.41 25.99
C SER A 757 7.82 24.48 24.91
N VAL A 758 8.41 23.31 24.58
CA VAL A 758 9.52 22.56 25.20
C VAL A 758 10.72 22.46 24.24
N LYS A 759 11.94 22.72 24.72
CA LYS A 759 13.18 22.70 23.91
C LYS A 759 14.27 21.75 24.45
N ASP A 760 13.86 20.70 25.18
CA ASP A 760 14.69 20.08 26.21
C ASP A 760 14.90 18.55 26.05
N HIS A 761 15.07 18.07 24.80
CA HIS A 761 15.35 16.64 24.56
C HIS A 761 16.31 16.26 23.41
N ILE A 762 16.99 17.23 22.77
CA ILE A 762 18.02 16.94 21.74
C ILE A 762 19.34 17.68 22.00
N GLU A 763 19.74 17.82 23.28
CA GLU A 763 21.11 18.22 23.64
C GLU A 763 21.56 17.52 24.94
N ARG A 764 21.98 16.25 24.86
CA ARG A 764 22.66 15.56 26.00
C ARG A 764 23.76 14.54 25.66
N ILE A 765 24.12 14.33 24.38
CA ILE A 765 25.32 13.56 24.01
C ILE A 765 26.10 14.30 22.90
N SER A 766 26.67 15.46 23.24
CA SER A 766 27.63 16.20 22.40
C SER A 766 28.40 17.26 23.20
N LYS A 767 29.30 16.84 24.11
CA LYS A 767 30.47 17.60 24.61
C LYS A 767 31.27 16.80 25.66
N LEU A 768 32.25 16.04 25.17
CA LEU A 768 33.57 15.80 25.80
C LEU A 768 34.55 15.55 24.63
N ASN A 769 35.73 16.15 24.54
CA ASN A 769 36.29 17.23 25.36
C ASN A 769 37.11 18.21 24.49
N GLU A 770 37.60 19.29 25.09
CA GLU A 770 38.15 20.46 24.38
C GLU A 770 39.55 20.27 23.76
N SER A 771 39.94 21.24 22.92
CA SER A 771 41.29 21.35 22.33
C SER A 771 42.32 21.83 23.38
N PRO A 772 43.64 21.68 23.12
CA PRO A 772 44.32 22.79 22.42
C PRO A 772 45.42 22.37 21.44
N SER A 773 45.74 23.26 20.50
CA SER A 773 46.86 23.09 19.56
C SER A 773 48.18 23.62 20.14
N LYS A 774 49.29 22.86 20.00
CA LYS A 774 50.63 23.43 19.68
C LYS A 774 51.72 22.38 19.35
N SER A 775 52.15 22.40 18.09
CA SER A 775 53.55 22.36 17.61
C SER A 775 54.53 21.21 17.96
N ARG A 776 55.00 20.55 16.87
CA ARG A 776 56.41 20.52 16.38
C ARG A 776 57.36 19.33 16.74
N ILE A 777 57.65 18.50 15.70
CA ILE A 777 58.93 17.78 15.38
C ILE A 777 59.27 16.53 16.26
N THR A 778 59.76 15.38 15.77
CA THR A 778 60.38 14.99 14.46
C THR A 778 59.95 13.58 13.96
N ALA A 779 60.19 13.31 12.66
CA ALA A 779 60.43 12.04 11.93
C ALA A 779 60.37 10.66 12.67
N LYS A 780 59.91 9.56 12.03
CA LYS A 780 60.25 9.11 10.66
C LYS A 780 59.06 8.50 9.88
N LYS A 781 59.21 8.47 8.54
CA LYS A 781 58.31 7.81 7.57
C LYS A 781 58.46 6.28 7.62
N TYR A 782 57.42 5.57 7.17
CA TYR A 782 57.48 4.75 5.93
C TYR A 782 56.08 4.63 5.31
N GLN A 783 56.01 4.17 4.05
CA GLN A 783 54.79 4.11 3.23
C GLN A 783 54.40 2.64 2.97
N THR A 784 53.10 2.36 2.92
CA THR A 784 52.56 1.07 2.43
C THR A 784 51.27 1.27 1.63
N PRO A 785 51.32 1.22 0.29
CA PRO A 785 50.15 1.02 -0.55
C PRO A 785 50.04 -0.44 -1.03
N VAL A 786 48.81 -0.97 -0.97
CA VAL A 786 48.19 -2.05 -1.75
C VAL A 786 49.07 -2.87 -2.70
N HIS A 787 49.10 -4.19 -2.52
CA HIS A 787 48.97 -5.12 -3.65
C HIS A 787 48.33 -6.45 -3.23
N TYR A 788 47.63 -7.08 -4.19
CA TYR A 788 47.02 -8.41 -4.08
C TYR A 788 48.04 -9.50 -3.72
N ARG A 789 47.57 -10.59 -3.12
CA ARG A 789 48.29 -11.87 -3.15
C ARG A 789 47.35 -13.07 -3.20
N ASP A 790 47.62 -13.96 -4.14
CA ASP A 790 46.86 -15.18 -4.39
C ASP A 790 47.02 -16.20 -3.27
N VAL A 791 45.95 -16.92 -2.94
CA VAL A 791 45.98 -18.09 -2.07
C VAL A 791 46.07 -19.35 -2.93
N ALA A 792 47.30 -19.78 -3.22
CA ALA A 792 47.55 -21.07 -3.86
C ALA A 792 47.43 -22.22 -2.86
N LEU A 793 46.67 -23.26 -3.21
CA LEU A 793 46.41 -24.43 -2.38
C LEU A 793 47.64 -25.37 -2.31
N SER A 794 48.13 -25.69 -1.11
CA SER A 794 48.91 -26.92 -0.82
C SER A 794 49.00 -27.20 0.70
N PRO A 795 49.25 -28.45 1.13
CA PRO A 795 48.78 -28.91 2.44
C PRO A 795 49.68 -28.63 3.66
N ILE A 796 49.05 -28.63 4.83
CA ILE A 796 49.66 -28.56 6.16
C ILE A 796 50.49 -29.83 6.42
N GLN A 797 51.79 -29.68 6.71
CA GLN A 797 52.53 -30.67 7.49
C GLN A 797 52.55 -30.26 8.97
N PHE A 798 52.19 -31.20 9.84
CA PHE A 798 52.08 -30.95 11.28
C PHE A 798 53.44 -31.03 12.00
N PHE A 799 53.49 -30.37 13.16
CA PHE A 799 54.64 -30.30 14.06
C PHE A 799 55.28 -31.67 14.36
N SER A 800 56.62 -31.72 14.27
CA SER A 800 57.42 -32.72 14.96
C SER A 800 58.43 -32.03 15.89
N SER A 801 57.99 -31.70 17.10
CA SER A 801 58.87 -31.35 18.19
C SER A 801 59.26 -32.64 18.93
N HIS A 802 60.56 -32.92 19.03
CA HIS A 802 61.28 -32.97 20.31
C HIS A 802 62.79 -33.20 20.06
N ARG A 803 63.63 -32.34 20.62
CA ARG A 803 65.00 -32.70 21.03
C ARG A 803 65.14 -32.35 22.51
N HIS A 804 65.43 -33.35 23.33
CA HIS A 804 66.14 -33.10 24.57
C HIS A 804 67.64 -33.09 24.26
N SER A 805 68.31 -32.01 24.65
CA SER A 805 69.73 -32.00 25.03
C SER A 805 69.89 -32.75 26.38
N PRO A 806 71.09 -33.06 26.92
CA PRO A 806 72.25 -32.15 26.98
C PRO A 806 73.67 -32.80 26.94
N VAL A 807 74.69 -31.96 27.22
CA VAL A 807 76.10 -32.29 27.60
C VAL A 807 76.94 -32.96 26.50
N SER A 808 77.77 -32.27 25.70
CA SER A 808 78.98 -31.45 26.01
C SER A 808 80.28 -32.25 26.26
N ARG A 809 81.16 -32.25 25.25
CA ARG A 809 82.63 -32.14 25.38
C ARG A 809 83.18 -31.47 24.12
N ALA A 810 84.33 -30.79 24.21
CA ALA A 810 84.78 -29.83 23.20
C ALA A 810 86.21 -30.11 22.69
N THR A 811 86.47 -29.70 21.43
CA THR A 811 87.80 -29.34 20.84
C THR A 811 88.90 -30.43 20.78
N PRO A 812 90.05 -30.21 20.09
CA PRO A 812 90.44 -29.17 19.10
C PRO A 812 91.04 -29.74 17.77
N SER A 813 91.46 -28.83 16.85
CA SER A 813 92.57 -28.99 15.87
C SER A 813 92.45 -29.99 14.70
N MET A 814 93.00 -29.79 13.49
CA MET A 814 93.63 -28.67 12.72
C MET A 814 93.35 -28.99 11.19
N THR A 815 94.01 -28.57 10.08
CA THR A 815 95.25 -27.80 9.77
C THR A 815 95.23 -27.26 8.32
N SER A 816 95.52 -25.96 8.09
CA SER A 816 96.03 -25.37 6.82
C SER A 816 95.18 -25.52 5.52
N VAL A 817 95.42 -24.87 4.37
CA VAL A 817 96.47 -23.96 3.82
C VAL A 817 95.81 -22.71 3.16
N GLY A 818 96.58 -21.71 2.70
CA GLY A 818 96.12 -20.53 1.93
C GLY A 818 95.57 -20.84 0.51
N THR A 819 95.37 -19.86 -0.39
CA THR A 819 96.11 -18.60 -0.61
C THR A 819 95.26 -17.47 -1.24
N SER A 820 95.80 -16.25 -1.27
CA SER A 820 95.28 -15.07 -1.99
C SER A 820 96.34 -14.54 -2.96
N PRO A 821 95.97 -13.78 -4.01
CA PRO A 821 96.52 -12.42 -4.10
C PRO A 821 95.59 -11.32 -4.65
N HIS A 822 96.10 -10.08 -4.53
CA HIS A 822 95.66 -8.81 -5.13
C HIS A 822 95.85 -8.76 -6.68
N VAL A 823 95.54 -7.71 -7.46
CA VAL A 823 95.32 -6.26 -7.15
C VAL A 823 93.91 -5.78 -7.61
N VAL A 824 93.56 -4.64 -8.23
CA VAL A 824 94.21 -3.46 -8.87
C VAL A 824 93.38 -2.19 -8.52
N SER A 825 93.93 -0.97 -8.66
CA SER A 825 93.19 0.30 -8.46
C SER A 825 93.44 1.32 -9.58
N ARG A 826 92.47 2.19 -9.88
CA ARG A 826 92.68 3.47 -10.60
C ARG A 826 91.75 4.58 -10.10
N LYS A 827 92.21 5.82 -10.23
CA LYS A 827 91.56 7.06 -9.74
C LYS A 827 90.54 7.61 -10.75
N GLY A 828 89.63 8.46 -10.27
CA GLY A 828 88.77 9.31 -11.11
C GLY A 828 88.42 10.62 -10.41
N LEU A 829 88.70 11.75 -11.07
CA LEU A 829 88.33 13.11 -10.68
C LEU A 829 87.57 13.72 -11.86
N GLY A 830 86.47 14.44 -11.62
CA GLY A 830 85.65 15.04 -12.68
C GLY A 830 84.42 15.76 -12.12
N SER A 831 84.04 16.87 -12.74
CA SER A 831 83.03 17.80 -12.19
C SER A 831 81.62 17.63 -12.79
N MET A 832 80.71 18.42 -12.22
CA MET A 832 79.28 18.63 -12.50
C MET A 832 78.98 19.09 -13.96
N PRO A 833 77.71 19.18 -14.46
CA PRO A 833 76.43 19.04 -13.73
C PRO A 833 75.30 18.25 -14.46
N ASN A 834 74.77 17.16 -13.87
CA ASN A 834 73.34 16.77 -14.01
C ASN A 834 72.89 15.86 -12.86
N THR A 835 72.99 16.37 -11.62
CA THR A 835 72.87 15.54 -10.42
C THR A 835 71.47 15.00 -10.14
N ARG A 836 70.39 15.59 -10.66
CA ARG A 836 69.04 15.06 -10.44
C ARG A 836 68.78 13.79 -11.25
N GLN A 837 69.04 13.81 -12.56
CA GLN A 837 68.89 12.62 -13.41
C GLN A 837 69.95 11.55 -13.09
N LEU A 838 71.20 11.95 -12.80
CA LEU A 838 72.24 10.99 -12.41
C LEU A 838 71.94 10.33 -11.05
N ASN A 839 71.33 11.03 -10.09
CA ASN A 839 70.99 10.42 -8.80
C ASN A 839 69.73 9.54 -8.87
N THR A 840 68.70 9.88 -9.65
CA THR A 840 67.57 8.96 -9.88
C THR A 840 67.99 7.73 -10.68
N LEU A 841 68.89 7.89 -11.66
CA LEU A 841 69.48 6.76 -12.38
C LEU A 841 70.37 5.92 -11.47
N LYS A 842 71.23 6.52 -10.62
CA LYS A 842 72.02 5.78 -9.61
C LYS A 842 71.13 5.04 -8.62
N GLN A 843 70.07 5.66 -8.11
CA GLN A 843 69.12 4.99 -7.21
C GLN A 843 68.40 3.83 -7.92
N ARG A 844 67.97 4.01 -9.19
CA ARG A 844 67.35 2.94 -9.99
C ARG A 844 68.33 1.82 -10.32
N VAL A 845 69.60 2.14 -10.60
CA VAL A 845 70.67 1.14 -10.78
C VAL A 845 70.97 0.43 -9.46
N GLN A 846 70.96 1.12 -8.32
CA GLN A 846 71.14 0.51 -7.00
C GLN A 846 69.97 -0.39 -6.59
N THR A 847 68.71 -0.02 -6.87
CA THR A 847 67.56 -0.89 -6.58
C THR A 847 67.48 -2.08 -7.55
N LEU A 848 67.85 -1.91 -8.82
CA LEU A 848 67.99 -3.01 -9.77
C LEU A 848 69.17 -3.91 -9.40
N GLN A 849 70.32 -3.36 -8.98
CA GLN A 849 71.43 -4.14 -8.44
C GLN A 849 71.02 -4.89 -7.17
N HIS A 850 70.24 -4.28 -6.29
CA HIS A 850 69.73 -4.94 -5.09
C HIS A 850 68.76 -6.08 -5.43
N GLN A 851 67.82 -5.88 -6.37
CA GLN A 851 66.97 -6.94 -6.89
C GLN A 851 67.79 -8.05 -7.56
N VAL A 852 68.81 -7.72 -8.36
CA VAL A 852 69.72 -8.70 -8.97
C VAL A 852 70.53 -9.45 -7.91
N THR A 853 70.95 -8.81 -6.81
CA THR A 853 71.58 -9.52 -5.69
C THR A 853 70.60 -10.42 -4.95
N LEU A 854 69.35 -9.98 -4.71
CA LEU A 854 68.33 -10.80 -4.06
C LEU A 854 67.92 -12.01 -4.93
N LEU A 855 67.82 -11.82 -6.24
CA LEU A 855 67.56 -12.89 -7.20
C LEU A 855 68.76 -13.83 -7.33
N ARG A 856 70.01 -13.32 -7.23
CA ARG A 856 71.20 -14.17 -7.12
C ARG A 856 71.19 -14.97 -5.82
N THR A 857 71.04 -14.37 -4.64
CA THR A 857 70.98 -15.12 -3.37
C THR A 857 69.81 -16.10 -3.32
N SER A 858 68.67 -15.77 -3.92
CA SER A 858 67.54 -16.70 -4.06
C SER A 858 67.86 -17.88 -4.99
N ARG A 859 68.44 -17.62 -6.16
CA ARG A 859 68.98 -18.66 -7.07
C ARG A 859 70.02 -19.52 -6.34
N ASP A 860 70.93 -18.89 -5.62
CA ASP A 860 72.08 -19.55 -4.99
C ASP A 860 71.61 -20.46 -3.83
N HIS A 861 70.64 -20.01 -3.03
CA HIS A 861 69.93 -20.86 -2.06
C HIS A 861 69.13 -21.99 -2.72
N LEU A 862 68.48 -21.76 -3.87
CA LEU A 862 67.78 -22.82 -4.61
C LEU A 862 68.76 -23.85 -5.20
N THR A 863 69.92 -23.42 -5.70
CA THR A 863 70.99 -24.34 -6.12
C THR A 863 71.59 -25.09 -4.93
N GLN A 864 71.78 -24.43 -3.79
CA GLN A 864 72.23 -25.07 -2.55
C GLN A 864 71.23 -26.13 -2.08
N LYS A 865 69.92 -25.85 -2.11
CA LYS A 865 68.89 -26.86 -1.80
C LYS A 865 68.85 -27.99 -2.81
N SER A 866 69.14 -27.71 -4.09
CA SER A 866 69.27 -28.75 -5.12
C SER A 866 70.53 -29.62 -4.93
N THR A 867 71.66 -29.06 -4.49
CA THR A 867 72.85 -29.87 -4.14
C THR A 867 72.60 -30.65 -2.87
N GLU A 868 72.09 -30.04 -1.79
CA GLU A 868 71.73 -30.76 -0.55
C GLU A 868 70.78 -31.94 -0.80
N GLN A 869 69.82 -31.81 -1.73
CA GLN A 869 68.95 -32.91 -2.15
C GLN A 869 69.69 -33.99 -2.96
N LYS A 870 70.63 -33.62 -3.84
CA LYS A 870 71.48 -34.58 -4.55
C LYS A 870 72.40 -35.34 -3.59
N ASP A 871 73.01 -34.63 -2.65
CA ASP A 871 73.90 -35.20 -1.64
C ASP A 871 73.13 -36.18 -0.73
N GLN A 872 71.89 -35.84 -0.35
CA GLN A 872 70.98 -36.77 0.35
C GLN A 872 70.62 -38.01 -0.50
N ILE A 873 70.37 -37.85 -1.81
CA ILE A 873 70.10 -38.98 -2.71
C ILE A 873 71.34 -39.87 -2.84
N SER A 874 72.54 -39.29 -3.00
CA SER A 874 73.80 -40.03 -3.06
C SER A 874 74.14 -40.73 -1.74
N GLN A 875 73.85 -40.11 -0.59
CA GLN A 875 73.96 -40.77 0.71
C GLN A 875 73.00 -41.96 0.82
N LEU A 876 71.73 -41.79 0.45
CA LEU A 876 70.75 -42.89 0.46
C LEU A 876 71.12 -44.03 -0.52
N GLN A 877 71.74 -43.70 -1.67
CA GLN A 877 72.30 -44.70 -2.58
C GLN A 877 73.51 -45.44 -1.98
N SER A 878 74.38 -44.74 -1.24
CA SER A 878 75.49 -45.35 -0.49
C SER A 878 75.00 -46.23 0.66
N ASP A 879 73.98 -45.78 1.40
CA ASP A 879 73.39 -46.56 2.48
C ASP A 879 72.71 -47.83 1.93
N LEU A 880 72.00 -47.71 0.80
CA LEU A 880 71.40 -48.82 0.06
C LEU A 880 72.46 -49.81 -0.48
N SER A 881 73.61 -49.33 -0.97
CA SER A 881 74.69 -50.22 -1.40
C SER A 881 75.33 -50.95 -0.21
N SER A 882 75.58 -50.26 0.90
CA SER A 882 76.16 -50.85 2.12
C SER A 882 75.23 -51.89 2.78
N THR A 883 73.92 -51.67 2.73
CA THR A 883 72.91 -52.61 3.27
C THR A 883 72.72 -53.81 2.37
N ASN A 884 72.77 -53.65 1.05
CA ASN A 884 72.83 -54.78 0.11
C ASN A 884 74.13 -55.58 0.28
N GLN A 885 75.28 -54.95 0.50
CA GLN A 885 76.54 -55.64 0.76
C GLN A 885 76.49 -56.43 2.09
N LYS A 886 75.91 -55.85 3.15
CA LYS A 886 75.66 -56.55 4.42
C LYS A 886 74.70 -57.73 4.25
N LEU A 887 73.66 -57.60 3.42
CA LEU A 887 72.72 -58.68 3.09
C LEU A 887 73.40 -59.79 2.28
N GLN A 888 74.29 -59.46 1.34
CA GLN A 888 75.08 -60.44 0.59
C GLN A 888 76.08 -61.17 1.50
N GLY A 889 76.77 -60.45 2.39
CA GLY A 889 77.62 -61.05 3.42
C GLY A 889 76.83 -61.99 4.35
N SER A 890 75.64 -61.55 4.80
CA SER A 890 74.72 -62.39 5.58
C SER A 890 74.34 -63.67 4.82
N ARG A 891 73.93 -63.58 3.54
CA ARG A 891 73.65 -64.76 2.69
C ARG A 891 74.83 -65.71 2.59
N LEU A 892 76.05 -65.22 2.39
CA LEU A 892 77.26 -66.04 2.36
C LEU A 892 77.55 -66.71 3.71
N THR A 893 77.34 -66.01 4.83
CA THR A 893 77.47 -66.64 6.16
C THR A 893 76.38 -67.69 6.41
N VAL A 894 75.16 -67.49 5.93
CA VAL A 894 74.08 -68.49 6.01
C VAL A 894 74.44 -69.72 5.18
N GLN A 895 74.88 -69.56 3.92
CA GLN A 895 75.33 -70.70 3.09
C GLN A 895 76.48 -71.47 3.75
N ARG A 896 77.48 -70.76 4.30
CA ARG A 896 78.59 -71.39 5.01
C ARG A 896 78.11 -72.19 6.22
N LEU A 897 77.26 -71.60 7.07
CA LEU A 897 76.66 -72.28 8.22
C LEU A 897 75.79 -73.47 7.79
N THR A 898 75.12 -73.42 6.62
CA THR A 898 74.41 -74.57 6.05
C THR A 898 75.39 -75.70 5.69
N SER A 899 76.47 -75.41 4.96
CA SER A 899 77.47 -76.44 4.60
C SER A 899 78.25 -76.98 5.80
N ASP A 900 78.48 -76.16 6.83
CA ASP A 900 79.15 -76.60 8.06
C ASP A 900 78.18 -77.42 8.94
N LEU A 901 76.86 -77.17 8.91
CA LEU A 901 75.85 -78.05 9.50
C LEU A 901 75.67 -79.37 8.73
N GLU A 902 75.86 -79.37 7.42
CA GLU A 902 75.86 -80.59 6.60
C GLU A 902 77.09 -81.46 6.87
N ARG A 903 78.28 -80.85 7.02
CA ARG A 903 79.46 -81.56 7.54
C ARG A 903 79.22 -82.15 8.92
N LEU A 904 78.74 -81.35 9.89
CA LEU A 904 78.50 -81.83 11.26
C LEU A 904 77.42 -82.92 11.34
N ARG A 905 76.57 -83.08 10.30
CA ARG A 905 75.69 -84.25 10.17
C ARG A 905 76.44 -85.48 9.65
N ALA A 906 77.26 -85.34 8.61
CA ALA A 906 78.10 -86.43 8.11
C ALA A 906 79.13 -86.91 9.16
N ASP A 907 79.76 -85.98 9.88
CA ASP A 907 80.66 -86.27 11.00
C ASP A 907 79.92 -86.97 12.14
N LYS A 908 78.65 -86.61 12.40
CA LYS A 908 77.80 -87.30 13.38
C LYS A 908 77.44 -88.71 12.92
N GLU A 909 77.06 -88.91 11.66
CA GLU A 909 76.78 -90.24 11.10
C GLU A 909 78.03 -91.13 11.12
N LEU A 910 79.21 -90.58 10.84
CA LEU A 910 80.50 -91.28 10.94
C LEU A 910 80.82 -91.66 12.39
N VAL A 911 80.57 -90.78 13.36
CA VAL A 911 80.75 -91.09 14.79
C VAL A 911 79.71 -92.10 15.29
N GLU A 912 78.47 -92.09 14.77
CA GLU A 912 77.47 -93.10 15.08
C GLU A 912 77.81 -94.47 14.48
N GLN A 913 78.44 -94.52 13.28
CA GLN A 913 79.01 -95.73 12.70
C GLN A 913 80.20 -96.25 13.53
N GLN A 914 81.15 -95.39 13.91
CA GLN A 914 82.28 -95.76 14.77
C GLN A 914 81.82 -96.23 16.16
N MET A 915 80.74 -95.66 16.72
CA MET A 915 80.11 -96.12 17.95
C MET A 915 79.46 -97.51 17.82
N GLN A 916 79.05 -97.92 16.60
CA GLN A 916 78.56 -99.27 16.34
C GLN A 916 79.71 -100.26 16.13
N GLU A 917 80.78 -99.88 15.44
CA GLU A 917 82.01 -100.71 15.31
C GLU A 917 82.66 -100.98 16.68
N PHE A 918 82.80 -99.95 17.53
CA PHE A 918 83.38 -100.09 18.88
C PHE A 918 82.57 -100.99 19.85
N SER A 919 81.36 -101.43 19.47
CA SER A 919 80.50 -102.26 20.31
C SER A 919 80.72 -103.77 20.15
N LEU A 920 81.66 -104.20 19.31
CA LEU A 920 81.97 -105.62 19.05
C LEU A 920 83.40 -106.08 19.37
N GLU A 921 84.28 -105.23 19.90
CA GLU A 921 85.59 -105.63 20.43
C GLU A 921 85.84 -105.14 21.86
N ASN A 922 85.69 -106.03 22.85
CA ASN A 922 86.81 -106.52 23.66
C ASN A 922 86.38 -107.55 24.70
N SER A 923 87.12 -108.66 24.78
CA SER A 923 87.01 -109.67 25.82
C SER A 923 88.13 -109.51 26.86
N SER A 924 87.75 -109.55 28.15
CA SER A 924 88.58 -109.98 29.29
C SER A 924 90.04 -109.51 29.37
N SER A 925 90.32 -108.45 30.13
CA SER A 925 91.60 -108.29 30.83
C SER A 925 91.39 -107.76 32.26
N VAL A 926 92.19 -108.26 33.21
CA VAL A 926 92.22 -107.72 34.58
C VAL A 926 92.99 -106.40 34.55
N HIS A 927 92.32 -105.30 34.87
CA HIS A 927 92.92 -103.96 34.78
C HIS A 927 94.07 -103.78 35.78
N THR A 928 95.12 -103.12 35.30
CA THR A 928 96.32 -102.76 36.04
C THR A 928 96.27 -101.32 36.54
N GLU A 929 97.11 -100.99 37.53
CA GLU A 929 97.12 -99.69 38.21
C GLU A 929 97.37 -98.50 37.25
N GLN A 930 98.07 -98.74 36.13
CA GLN A 930 98.30 -97.75 35.07
C GLN A 930 97.01 -97.38 34.33
N GLU A 931 96.12 -98.33 34.08
CA GLU A 931 94.82 -98.07 33.43
C GLU A 931 93.90 -97.27 34.36
N TRP A 932 93.96 -97.53 35.67
CA TRP A 932 93.26 -96.71 36.66
C TRP A 932 93.79 -95.27 36.68
N ALA A 933 95.10 -95.07 36.57
CA ALA A 933 95.70 -93.73 36.44
C ALA A 933 95.29 -93.02 35.14
N VAL A 934 95.22 -93.73 34.00
CA VAL A 934 94.73 -93.18 32.72
C VAL A 934 93.24 -92.81 32.81
N LEU A 935 92.40 -93.66 33.41
CA LEU A 935 90.98 -93.36 33.64
C LEU A 935 90.79 -92.19 34.60
N GLN A 936 91.59 -92.09 35.66
CA GLN A 936 91.58 -90.95 36.58
C GLN A 936 92.02 -89.66 35.87
N SER A 937 93.01 -89.72 34.97
CA SER A 937 93.43 -88.58 34.15
C SER A 937 92.34 -88.15 33.17
N LYS A 938 91.71 -89.09 32.46
CA LYS A 938 90.54 -88.84 31.60
C LYS A 938 89.40 -88.18 32.40
N LEU A 939 89.06 -88.72 33.57
CA LEU A 939 88.01 -88.18 34.45
C LEU A 939 88.33 -86.75 34.96
N LYS A 940 89.60 -86.47 35.30
CA LYS A 940 90.07 -85.11 35.62
C LYS A 940 89.92 -84.17 34.41
N SER A 941 90.27 -84.63 33.21
CA SER A 941 90.14 -83.81 31.99
C SER A 941 88.68 -83.49 31.63
N THR A 942 87.77 -84.47 31.75
CA THR A 942 86.34 -84.25 31.50
C THR A 942 85.69 -83.42 32.59
N THR A 943 86.09 -83.59 33.86
CA THR A 943 85.64 -82.71 34.96
C THR A 943 86.09 -81.26 34.73
N ASN A 944 87.34 -81.04 34.32
CA ASN A 944 87.82 -79.69 33.98
C ASN A 944 87.00 -79.08 32.84
N GLU A 945 86.76 -79.81 31.75
CA GLU A 945 85.93 -79.32 30.64
C GLU A 945 84.47 -79.07 31.06
N ILE A 946 83.88 -79.93 31.90
CA ILE A 946 82.54 -79.72 32.49
C ILE A 946 82.51 -78.44 33.34
N THR A 947 83.55 -78.14 34.14
CA THR A 947 83.61 -76.88 34.91
C THR A 947 83.75 -75.65 34.02
N LYS A 948 84.52 -75.75 32.93
CA LYS A 948 84.67 -74.70 31.88
C LYS A 948 83.35 -74.45 31.16
N GLN A 949 82.67 -75.49 30.69
CA GLN A 949 81.33 -75.38 30.11
C GLN A 949 80.30 -74.84 31.12
N SER A 950 80.38 -75.25 32.39
CA SER A 950 79.54 -74.72 33.47
C SER A 950 79.84 -73.25 33.83
N ALA A 951 81.06 -72.76 33.59
CA ALA A 951 81.40 -71.34 33.66
C ALA A 951 80.80 -70.58 32.46
N GLN A 952 80.98 -71.09 31.24
CA GLN A 952 80.43 -70.50 30.01
C GLN A 952 78.89 -70.45 30.04
N ILE A 953 78.22 -71.50 30.52
CA ILE A 953 76.75 -71.53 30.71
C ILE A 953 76.30 -70.48 31.75
N ARG A 954 77.09 -70.24 32.81
CA ARG A 954 76.80 -69.16 33.78
C ARG A 954 76.98 -67.78 33.15
N GLN A 955 78.01 -67.57 32.34
CA GLN A 955 78.24 -66.34 31.59
C GLN A 955 77.08 -66.07 30.60
N LEU A 956 76.70 -67.05 29.79
CA LEU A 956 75.59 -66.93 28.83
C LEU A 956 74.22 -66.72 29.52
N LYS A 957 74.04 -67.21 30.75
CA LYS A 957 72.85 -66.92 31.59
C LYS A 957 72.86 -65.47 32.11
N LEU A 958 74.01 -64.94 32.53
CA LEU A 958 74.15 -63.53 32.92
C LEU A 958 73.94 -62.59 31.72
N GLU A 959 74.47 -62.94 30.55
CA GLU A 959 74.26 -62.19 29.32
C GLU A 959 72.79 -62.20 28.90
N ASN A 960 72.11 -63.36 28.96
CA ASN A 960 70.66 -63.45 28.76
C ASN A 960 69.86 -62.59 29.75
N ALA A 961 70.29 -62.51 31.01
CA ALA A 961 69.64 -61.67 32.01
C ALA A 961 69.80 -60.17 31.67
N SER A 962 71.01 -59.74 31.29
CA SER A 962 71.27 -58.36 30.85
C SER A 962 70.51 -58.00 29.57
N GLN A 963 70.45 -58.91 28.58
CA GLN A 963 69.67 -58.71 27.37
C GLN A 963 68.15 -58.61 27.66
N LYS A 964 67.62 -59.40 28.59
CA LYS A 964 66.22 -59.28 29.05
C LYS A 964 65.95 -57.95 29.75
N GLU A 965 66.87 -57.48 30.59
CA GLU A 965 66.76 -56.18 31.25
C GLU A 965 66.77 -55.03 30.22
N GLN A 966 67.66 -55.07 29.22
CA GLN A 966 67.67 -54.11 28.12
C GLN A 966 66.35 -54.14 27.32
N ILE A 967 65.81 -55.33 27.01
CA ILE A 967 64.50 -55.47 26.35
C ILE A 967 63.39 -54.84 27.21
N GLN A 968 63.40 -55.04 28.53
CA GLN A 968 62.43 -54.40 29.43
C GLN A 968 62.59 -52.87 29.43
N GLN A 969 63.81 -52.33 29.52
CA GLN A 969 64.06 -50.89 29.47
C GLN A 969 63.61 -50.28 28.13
N PHE A 970 63.81 -50.99 27.00
CA PHE A 970 63.27 -50.58 25.71
C PHE A 970 61.74 -50.66 25.66
N GLN A 971 61.11 -51.69 26.22
CA GLN A 971 59.66 -51.83 26.27
C GLN A 971 59.02 -50.72 27.14
N GLU A 972 59.61 -50.37 28.28
CA GLU A 972 59.16 -49.26 29.12
C GLU A 972 59.28 -47.91 28.40
N ARG A 973 60.37 -47.72 27.62
CA ARG A 973 60.56 -46.54 26.78
C ARG A 973 59.56 -46.46 25.62
N ILE A 974 59.24 -47.59 24.98
CA ILE A 974 58.16 -47.68 23.97
C ILE A 974 56.83 -47.33 24.62
N ASN A 975 56.48 -47.96 25.74
CA ASN A 975 55.25 -47.68 26.49
C ASN A 975 55.14 -46.20 26.92
N HIS A 976 56.26 -45.50 27.17
CA HIS A 976 56.26 -44.06 27.43
C HIS A 976 56.01 -43.25 26.16
N LEU A 977 56.71 -43.56 25.06
CA LEU A 977 56.51 -42.93 23.75
C LEU A 977 55.09 -43.11 23.21
N ASP A 978 54.44 -44.25 23.46
CA ASP A 978 53.04 -44.49 23.06
C ASP A 978 52.03 -43.63 23.85
N ARG A 979 52.29 -43.35 25.13
CA ARG A 979 51.50 -42.38 25.92
C ARG A 979 51.70 -40.97 25.38
N ASP A 980 52.93 -40.62 25.03
CA ASP A 980 53.27 -39.36 24.37
C ASP A 980 52.58 -39.19 23.01
N ILE A 981 52.60 -40.23 22.17
CA ILE A 981 51.98 -40.27 20.85
C ILE A 981 50.45 -40.21 20.96
N THR A 982 49.84 -40.89 21.94
CA THR A 982 48.39 -40.82 22.15
C THR A 982 47.95 -39.45 22.67
N GLN A 983 48.67 -38.83 23.60
CA GLN A 983 48.42 -37.44 24.03
C GLN A 983 48.62 -36.43 22.89
N LYS A 984 49.64 -36.62 22.06
CA LYS A 984 49.86 -35.80 20.85
C LYS A 984 48.73 -36.00 19.84
N ARG A 985 48.24 -37.23 19.64
CA ARG A 985 47.06 -37.51 18.78
C ARG A 985 45.78 -36.85 19.28
N THR A 986 45.48 -36.87 20.59
CA THR A 986 44.29 -36.19 21.12
C THR A 986 44.40 -34.67 20.98
N LEU A 987 45.57 -34.08 21.29
CA LEU A 987 45.81 -32.64 21.08
C LEU A 987 45.67 -32.24 19.59
N LEU A 988 46.17 -33.07 18.67
CA LEU A 988 46.04 -32.85 17.23
C LEU A 988 44.57 -32.89 16.78
N GLU A 989 43.76 -33.80 17.34
CA GLU A 989 42.33 -33.86 17.02
C GLU A 989 41.54 -32.69 17.64
N ASP A 990 41.84 -32.29 18.89
CA ASP A 990 41.30 -31.06 19.49
C ASP A 990 41.61 -29.82 18.63
N MET A 991 42.83 -29.72 18.08
CA MET A 991 43.18 -28.64 17.16
C MET A 991 42.42 -28.74 15.83
N ARG A 992 42.19 -29.94 15.28
CA ARG A 992 41.37 -30.13 14.07
C ARG A 992 39.89 -29.83 14.29
N VAL A 993 39.34 -30.13 15.47
CA VAL A 993 37.97 -29.76 15.85
C VAL A 993 37.86 -28.24 15.97
N LYS A 994 38.79 -27.58 16.67
CA LYS A 994 38.83 -26.11 16.77
C LYS A 994 39.05 -25.43 15.42
N MET A 995 39.86 -26.02 14.53
CA MET A 995 40.05 -25.52 13.17
C MET A 995 38.78 -25.67 12.32
N ARG A 996 38.08 -26.80 12.38
CA ARG A 996 36.76 -26.99 11.73
C ARG A 996 35.75 -25.97 12.23
N PHE A 997 35.59 -25.82 13.55
CA PHE A 997 34.69 -24.83 14.14
C PHE A 997 35.05 -23.38 13.74
N ALA A 998 36.34 -23.05 13.62
CA ALA A 998 36.77 -21.75 13.12
C ALA A 998 36.50 -21.56 11.61
N GLN A 999 36.57 -22.63 10.80
CA GLN A 999 36.21 -22.61 9.38
C GLN A 999 34.69 -22.52 9.18
N GLU A 1000 33.91 -23.23 9.99
CA GLU A 1000 32.45 -23.17 10.03
C GLU A 1000 31.97 -21.77 10.44
N ASN A 1001 32.52 -21.19 11.50
CA ASN A 1001 32.21 -19.81 11.90
C ASN A 1001 32.58 -18.80 10.80
N ALA A 1002 33.76 -18.94 10.17
CA ALA A 1002 34.16 -18.06 9.06
C ALA A 1002 33.25 -18.23 7.83
N HIS A 1003 32.67 -19.42 7.61
CA HIS A 1003 31.66 -19.66 6.58
C HIS A 1003 30.34 -18.97 6.93
N THR A 1004 29.84 -19.12 8.16
CA THR A 1004 28.61 -18.45 8.60
C THR A 1004 28.75 -16.93 8.63
N ASP A 1005 29.92 -16.41 9.02
CA ASP A 1005 30.22 -14.96 8.96
C ASP A 1005 30.21 -14.47 7.50
N ALA A 1006 30.77 -15.25 6.56
CA ALA A 1006 30.72 -14.92 5.13
C ALA A 1006 29.29 -15.01 4.54
N GLU A 1007 28.48 -15.99 4.96
CA GLU A 1007 27.07 -16.11 4.57
C GLU A 1007 26.24 -14.93 5.12
N VAL A 1008 26.42 -14.55 6.38
CA VAL A 1008 25.78 -13.40 7.01
C VAL A 1008 26.22 -12.09 6.33
N MET A 1009 27.51 -11.93 6.02
CA MET A 1009 27.99 -10.78 5.26
C MET A 1009 27.38 -10.73 3.86
N SER A 1010 27.29 -11.85 3.15
CA SER A 1010 26.62 -11.91 1.85
C SER A 1010 25.12 -11.58 1.95
N GLU A 1011 24.44 -11.99 3.02
CA GLU A 1011 23.04 -11.63 3.25
C GLU A 1011 22.87 -10.14 3.59
N VAL A 1012 23.80 -9.55 4.36
CA VAL A 1012 23.86 -8.11 4.64
C VAL A 1012 24.15 -7.32 3.38
N GLU A 1013 25.03 -7.78 2.49
CA GLU A 1013 25.28 -7.18 1.17
C GLU A 1013 24.05 -7.25 0.27
N LYS A 1014 23.33 -8.38 0.24
CA LYS A 1014 22.05 -8.52 -0.48
C LYS A 1014 20.97 -7.58 0.08
N LYS A 1015 20.92 -7.40 1.41
CA LYS A 1015 20.04 -6.43 2.08
C LYS A 1015 20.43 -4.98 1.75
N LEU A 1016 21.73 -4.65 1.78
CA LEU A 1016 22.25 -3.33 1.44
C LEU A 1016 21.99 -2.99 -0.04
N LYS A 1017 22.19 -3.95 -0.95
CA LYS A 1017 21.91 -3.80 -2.37
C LYS A 1017 20.42 -3.62 -2.66
N SER A 1018 19.54 -4.41 -2.05
CA SER A 1018 18.09 -4.23 -2.22
C SER A 1018 17.58 -2.91 -1.61
N LEU A 1019 18.13 -2.46 -0.48
CA LEU A 1019 17.87 -1.11 0.07
C LEU A 1019 18.40 0.01 -0.83
N SER A 1020 19.59 -0.14 -1.42
CA SER A 1020 20.15 0.80 -2.40
C SER A 1020 19.27 0.90 -3.65
N ASP A 1021 18.78 -0.25 -4.15
CA ASP A 1021 17.93 -0.28 -5.33
C ASP A 1021 16.52 0.24 -5.02
N ALA A 1022 15.98 0.02 -3.82
CA ALA A 1022 14.77 0.68 -3.34
C ALA A 1022 14.96 2.20 -3.24
N ASN A 1023 16.07 2.68 -2.67
CA ASN A 1023 16.41 4.10 -2.59
C ASN A 1023 16.55 4.74 -3.99
N SER A 1024 17.12 4.01 -4.96
CA SER A 1024 17.17 4.48 -6.36
C SER A 1024 15.78 4.63 -7.00
N ARG A 1025 14.85 3.71 -6.69
CA ARG A 1025 13.44 3.79 -7.14
C ARG A 1025 12.70 4.94 -6.46
N TYR A 1026 12.89 5.15 -5.16
CA TYR A 1026 12.32 6.32 -4.47
C TYR A 1026 12.89 7.63 -5.03
N LYS A 1027 14.20 7.67 -5.37
CA LYS A 1027 14.80 8.83 -6.04
C LYS A 1027 14.15 9.12 -7.39
N THR A 1028 13.98 8.12 -8.27
CA THR A 1028 13.30 8.34 -9.56
C THR A 1028 11.82 8.69 -9.40
N GLN A 1029 11.14 8.15 -8.38
CA GLN A 1029 9.77 8.54 -8.03
C GLN A 1029 9.69 10.00 -7.56
N VAL A 1030 10.64 10.45 -6.72
CA VAL A 1030 10.75 11.85 -6.26
C VAL A 1030 11.05 12.80 -7.41
N GLU A 1031 11.95 12.46 -8.33
CA GLU A 1031 12.18 13.29 -9.53
C GLU A 1031 10.94 13.31 -10.45
N SER A 1032 10.19 12.20 -10.58
CA SER A 1032 8.91 12.16 -11.29
C SER A 1032 7.82 13.03 -10.62
N PHE A 1033 7.81 13.11 -9.29
CA PHE A 1033 6.91 14.02 -8.57
C PHE A 1033 7.35 15.49 -8.72
N LYS A 1034 8.65 15.80 -8.66
CA LYS A 1034 9.19 17.13 -8.93
C LYS A 1034 8.87 17.59 -10.36
N GLN A 1035 9.03 16.74 -11.37
CA GLN A 1035 8.68 17.04 -12.75
C GLN A 1035 7.18 17.34 -12.91
N ARG A 1036 6.31 16.55 -12.29
CA ARG A 1036 4.85 16.82 -12.28
C ARG A 1036 4.51 18.10 -11.53
N LEU A 1037 5.18 18.40 -10.41
CA LEU A 1037 4.99 19.65 -9.68
C LEU A 1037 5.47 20.86 -10.49
N ALA A 1038 6.57 20.74 -11.24
CA ALA A 1038 7.05 21.77 -12.16
C ALA A 1038 6.09 22.00 -13.34
N ALA A 1039 5.50 20.94 -13.89
CA ALA A 1039 4.45 21.05 -14.91
C ALA A 1039 3.19 21.75 -14.37
N VAL A 1040 2.64 21.29 -13.24
CA VAL A 1040 1.44 21.87 -12.61
C VAL A 1040 1.67 23.31 -12.15
N THR A 1041 2.86 23.67 -11.67
CA THR A 1041 3.17 25.08 -11.34
C THR A 1041 3.31 25.95 -12.58
N LYS A 1042 3.85 25.44 -13.71
CA LYS A 1042 3.84 26.16 -14.99
C LYS A 1042 2.42 26.33 -15.54
N GLU A 1043 1.60 25.28 -15.55
CA GLU A 1043 0.19 25.33 -15.95
C GLU A 1043 -0.62 26.29 -15.07
N LYS A 1044 -0.32 26.33 -13.76
CA LYS A 1044 -0.88 27.33 -12.84
C LYS A 1044 -0.50 28.75 -13.26
N TYR A 1045 0.79 29.06 -13.45
CA TYR A 1045 1.22 30.40 -13.86
C TYR A 1045 0.63 30.82 -15.20
N GLU A 1046 0.58 29.93 -16.19
CA GLU A 1046 -0.10 30.20 -17.46
C GLU A 1046 -1.60 30.45 -17.30
N SER A 1047 -2.24 29.84 -16.30
CA SER A 1047 -3.66 30.06 -16.01
C SER A 1047 -3.89 31.36 -15.26
N GLU A 1048 -3.03 31.73 -14.31
CA GLU A 1048 -3.02 33.03 -13.64
C GLU A 1048 -2.80 34.17 -14.65
N GLU A 1049 -1.89 34.00 -15.61
CA GLU A 1049 -1.66 34.94 -16.71
C GLU A 1049 -2.90 35.10 -17.61
N LYS A 1050 -3.58 34.00 -17.95
CA LYS A 1050 -4.84 34.02 -18.71
C LYS A 1050 -5.96 34.73 -17.94
N VAL A 1051 -6.06 34.51 -16.62
CA VAL A 1051 -7.03 35.19 -15.75
C VAL A 1051 -6.73 36.70 -15.66
N LEU A 1052 -5.46 37.10 -15.53
CA LEU A 1052 -5.06 38.52 -15.54
C LEU A 1052 -5.37 39.20 -16.88
N LYS A 1053 -5.15 38.51 -18.01
CA LYS A 1053 -5.53 39.01 -19.34
C LYS A 1053 -7.04 39.19 -19.44
N LEU A 1054 -7.83 38.18 -19.10
CA LEU A 1054 -9.29 38.23 -19.13
C LEU A 1054 -9.87 39.28 -18.16
N SER A 1055 -9.27 39.50 -16.99
CA SER A 1055 -9.71 40.55 -16.07
C SER A 1055 -9.43 41.95 -16.63
N SER A 1056 -8.28 42.17 -17.28
CA SER A 1056 -7.98 43.43 -17.96
C SER A 1056 -8.90 43.70 -19.17
N GLU A 1057 -9.27 42.66 -19.92
CA GLU A 1057 -10.25 42.76 -21.00
C GLU A 1057 -11.66 43.05 -20.48
N LEU A 1058 -12.06 42.42 -19.38
CA LEU A 1058 -13.33 42.67 -18.69
C LEU A 1058 -13.40 44.09 -18.13
N GLU A 1059 -12.33 44.59 -17.51
CA GLU A 1059 -12.24 45.97 -17.03
C GLU A 1059 -12.34 46.96 -18.20
N ARG A 1060 -11.61 46.70 -19.29
CA ARG A 1060 -11.71 47.51 -20.53
C ARG A 1060 -13.12 47.47 -21.12
N LYS A 1061 -13.81 46.33 -21.08
CA LYS A 1061 -15.21 46.20 -21.53
C LYS A 1061 -16.20 46.88 -20.58
N SER A 1062 -15.97 46.85 -19.28
CA SER A 1062 -16.74 47.58 -18.28
C SER A 1062 -16.62 49.10 -18.50
N LYS A 1063 -15.40 49.60 -18.75
CA LYS A 1063 -15.15 51.00 -19.16
C LYS A 1063 -15.88 51.36 -20.45
N GLN A 1064 -15.80 50.53 -21.50
CA GLN A 1064 -16.57 50.76 -22.73
C GLN A 1064 -18.09 50.76 -22.49
N ALA A 1065 -18.61 49.90 -21.60
CA ALA A 1065 -20.02 49.87 -21.24
C ALA A 1065 -20.44 51.12 -20.46
N SER A 1066 -19.65 51.62 -19.51
CA SER A 1066 -19.95 52.84 -18.76
C SER A 1066 -19.86 54.10 -19.63
N GLU A 1067 -18.94 54.15 -20.60
CA GLU A 1067 -18.88 55.21 -21.62
C GLU A 1067 -20.13 55.22 -22.51
N LEU A 1068 -20.60 54.05 -22.95
CA LEU A 1068 -21.83 53.93 -23.73
C LEU A 1068 -23.08 54.25 -22.90
N GLN A 1069 -23.12 53.84 -21.62
CA GLN A 1069 -24.19 54.20 -20.70
C GLN A 1069 -24.25 55.71 -20.46
N ARG A 1070 -23.10 56.37 -20.25
CA ARG A 1070 -23.02 57.84 -20.12
C ARG A 1070 -23.53 58.54 -21.38
N LYS A 1071 -23.07 58.10 -22.57
CA LYS A 1071 -23.57 58.60 -23.85
C LYS A 1071 -25.07 58.36 -24.04
N ASN A 1072 -25.61 57.24 -23.55
CA ASN A 1072 -27.04 56.98 -23.59
C ASN A 1072 -27.83 57.92 -22.66
N THR A 1073 -27.34 58.20 -21.45
CA THR A 1073 -27.98 59.18 -20.55
C THR A 1073 -27.86 60.61 -21.06
N GLU A 1074 -26.76 60.95 -21.74
CA GLU A 1074 -26.59 62.23 -22.43
C GLU A 1074 -27.59 62.35 -23.59
N LEU A 1075 -27.70 61.33 -24.44
CA LEU A 1075 -28.68 61.28 -25.53
C LEU A 1075 -30.12 61.33 -24.99
N GLN A 1076 -30.46 60.59 -23.95
CA GLN A 1076 -31.77 60.66 -23.29
C GLN A 1076 -32.04 62.07 -22.75
N SER A 1077 -31.06 62.74 -22.15
CA SER A 1077 -31.21 64.13 -21.71
C SER A 1077 -31.40 65.09 -22.89
N THR A 1078 -30.76 64.87 -24.04
CA THR A 1078 -31.02 65.68 -25.25
C THR A 1078 -32.39 65.41 -25.86
N VAL A 1079 -32.86 64.15 -25.85
CA VAL A 1079 -34.21 63.79 -26.31
C VAL A 1079 -35.26 64.44 -25.42
N VAL A 1080 -35.16 64.33 -24.09
CA VAL A 1080 -36.08 64.99 -23.15
C VAL A 1080 -36.05 66.53 -23.30
N ALA A 1081 -34.89 67.12 -23.59
CA ALA A 1081 -34.80 68.56 -23.88
C ALA A 1081 -35.53 68.93 -25.20
N ILE A 1082 -35.34 68.14 -26.27
CA ILE A 1082 -36.04 68.32 -27.55
C ILE A 1082 -37.55 68.14 -27.37
N GLU A 1083 -37.99 67.07 -26.71
CA GLU A 1083 -39.40 66.79 -26.37
C GLU A 1083 -40.02 67.96 -25.60
N LYS A 1084 -39.31 68.50 -24.59
CA LYS A 1084 -39.76 69.68 -23.83
C LYS A 1084 -39.91 70.91 -24.72
N THR A 1085 -38.94 71.21 -25.59
CA THR A 1085 -39.05 72.35 -26.52
C THR A 1085 -40.16 72.16 -27.56
N ALA A 1086 -40.43 70.92 -27.99
CA ALA A 1086 -41.54 70.61 -28.88
C ALA A 1086 -42.90 70.75 -28.17
N GLN A 1087 -43.01 70.31 -26.91
CA GLN A 1087 -44.20 70.53 -26.07
C GLN A 1087 -44.45 72.02 -25.84
N GLU A 1088 -43.42 72.82 -25.56
CA GLU A 1088 -43.51 74.28 -25.40
C GLU A 1088 -43.98 74.96 -26.69
N GLN A 1089 -43.46 74.56 -27.86
CA GLN A 1089 -43.91 75.07 -29.16
C GLN A 1089 -45.37 74.68 -29.46
N LEU A 1090 -45.76 73.42 -29.23
CA LEU A 1090 -47.13 72.96 -29.44
C LEU A 1090 -48.12 73.67 -28.50
N HIS A 1091 -47.74 73.88 -27.23
CA HIS A 1091 -48.55 74.64 -26.28
C HIS A 1091 -48.68 76.11 -26.67
N ALA A 1092 -47.62 76.74 -27.19
CA ALA A 1092 -47.67 78.11 -27.69
C ALA A 1092 -48.62 78.23 -28.90
N VAL A 1093 -48.58 77.28 -29.84
CA VAL A 1093 -49.50 77.23 -30.99
C VAL A 1093 -50.96 76.97 -30.54
N ALA A 1094 -51.17 76.07 -29.57
CA ALA A 1094 -52.49 75.81 -29.01
C ALA A 1094 -53.10 77.05 -28.32
N SER A 1095 -52.32 77.75 -27.48
CA SER A 1095 -52.78 78.97 -26.82
C SER A 1095 -53.02 80.12 -27.82
N GLN A 1096 -52.25 80.21 -28.90
CA GLN A 1096 -52.53 81.14 -30.00
C GLN A 1096 -53.82 80.80 -30.76
N SER A 1097 -54.13 79.52 -30.97
CA SER A 1097 -55.38 79.12 -31.64
C SER A 1097 -56.59 79.32 -30.74
N GLU A 1098 -56.47 79.06 -29.43
CA GLU A 1098 -57.47 79.36 -28.40
C GLU A 1098 -57.80 80.87 -28.37
N ALA A 1099 -56.78 81.73 -28.22
CA ALA A 1099 -56.97 83.19 -28.25
C ALA A 1099 -57.55 83.71 -29.58
N ALA A 1100 -57.22 83.08 -30.71
CA ALA A 1100 -57.82 83.41 -32.01
C ALA A 1100 -59.30 82.99 -32.10
N ILE A 1101 -59.66 81.85 -31.50
CA ILE A 1101 -61.04 81.38 -31.38
C ILE A 1101 -61.85 82.30 -30.46
N ASP A 1102 -61.32 82.71 -29.31
CA ASP A 1102 -61.99 83.64 -28.39
C ASP A 1102 -62.26 85.00 -29.04
N VAL A 1103 -61.28 85.54 -29.78
CA VAL A 1103 -61.46 86.77 -30.56
C VAL A 1103 -62.49 86.61 -31.69
N ALA A 1104 -62.64 85.41 -32.26
CA ALA A 1104 -63.69 85.11 -33.23
C ALA A 1104 -65.08 85.00 -32.57
N GLN A 1105 -65.18 84.35 -31.41
CA GLN A 1105 -66.42 84.25 -30.62
C GLN A 1105 -66.89 85.63 -30.15
N ALA A 1106 -66.00 86.45 -29.57
CA ALA A 1106 -66.33 87.81 -29.13
C ALA A 1106 -66.80 88.71 -30.29
N LYS A 1107 -66.24 88.54 -31.50
CA LYS A 1107 -66.74 89.21 -32.72
C LYS A 1107 -68.13 88.70 -33.11
N LEU A 1108 -68.37 87.39 -33.06
CA LEU A 1108 -69.67 86.80 -33.35
C LEU A 1108 -70.75 87.33 -32.39
N ASP A 1109 -70.49 87.34 -31.08
CA ASP A 1109 -71.41 87.88 -30.07
C ASP A 1109 -71.68 89.38 -30.26
N LEU A 1110 -70.67 90.17 -30.62
CA LEU A 1110 -70.86 91.58 -30.96
C LEU A 1110 -71.76 91.77 -32.19
N THR A 1111 -71.62 90.92 -33.22
CA THR A 1111 -72.53 90.95 -34.38
C THR A 1111 -73.95 90.47 -34.03
N GLY A 1112 -74.08 89.47 -33.16
CA GLY A 1112 -75.37 89.01 -32.64
C GLY A 1112 -76.08 90.05 -31.79
N ASN A 1113 -75.35 90.85 -31.00
CA ASN A 1113 -75.88 92.00 -30.28
C ASN A 1113 -76.44 93.06 -31.23
N LYS A 1114 -75.66 93.48 -32.24
CA LYS A 1114 -76.12 94.45 -33.24
C LYS A 1114 -77.35 93.96 -34.01
N LEU A 1115 -77.41 92.67 -34.37
CA LEU A 1115 -78.59 92.08 -35.01
C LEU A 1115 -79.85 92.18 -34.11
N ARG A 1116 -79.71 91.90 -32.80
CA ARG A 1116 -80.79 92.08 -31.81
C ARG A 1116 -81.21 93.54 -31.64
N GLU A 1117 -80.30 94.50 -31.78
CA GLU A 1117 -80.62 95.93 -31.76
C GLU A 1117 -81.42 96.37 -33.00
N HIS A 1118 -81.03 95.90 -34.20
CA HIS A 1118 -81.79 96.14 -35.43
C HIS A 1118 -83.20 95.52 -35.36
N GLU A 1119 -83.34 94.30 -34.82
CA GLU A 1119 -84.64 93.65 -34.62
C GLU A 1119 -85.56 94.47 -33.68
N LYS A 1120 -85.01 94.99 -32.57
CA LYS A 1120 -85.72 95.89 -31.65
C LYS A 1120 -86.16 97.18 -32.35
N LEU A 1121 -85.27 97.81 -33.11
CA LEU A 1121 -85.56 99.05 -33.84
C LEU A 1121 -86.74 98.88 -34.80
N ILE A 1122 -86.74 97.79 -35.58
CA ILE A 1122 -87.82 97.46 -36.51
C ILE A 1122 -89.15 97.27 -35.75
N LYS A 1123 -89.12 96.51 -34.65
CA LYS A 1123 -90.33 96.30 -33.81
C LYS A 1123 -90.87 97.59 -33.23
N VAL A 1124 -90.03 98.51 -32.75
CA VAL A 1124 -90.45 99.84 -32.26
C VAL A 1124 -91.03 100.68 -33.39
N PHE A 1125 -90.38 100.72 -34.56
CA PHE A 1125 -90.85 101.51 -35.71
C PHE A 1125 -92.20 101.03 -36.23
N SER A 1126 -92.46 99.71 -36.25
CA SER A 1126 -93.78 99.15 -36.58
C SER A 1126 -94.90 99.64 -35.67
N HIS A 1127 -94.67 99.72 -34.35
CA HIS A 1127 -95.67 100.19 -33.40
C HIS A 1127 -95.88 101.71 -33.51
N ALA A 1128 -94.80 102.48 -33.69
CA ALA A 1128 -94.90 103.93 -33.91
C ALA A 1128 -95.70 104.27 -35.19
N LEU A 1129 -95.47 103.54 -36.28
CA LEU A 1129 -96.19 103.73 -37.54
C LEU A 1129 -97.67 103.35 -37.42
N LEU A 1130 -98.00 102.24 -36.75
CA LEU A 1130 -99.38 101.83 -36.49
C LEU A 1130 -100.14 102.85 -35.64
N ASN A 1131 -99.54 103.32 -34.55
CA ASN A 1131 -100.16 104.34 -33.69
C ASN A 1131 -100.41 105.64 -34.48
N SER A 1132 -99.46 106.05 -35.32
CA SER A 1132 -99.61 107.22 -36.19
C SER A 1132 -100.70 107.04 -37.26
N LEU A 1133 -100.87 105.83 -37.79
CA LEU A 1133 -101.98 105.50 -38.69
C LEU A 1133 -103.33 105.55 -37.99
N GLN A 1134 -103.44 104.98 -36.79
CA GLN A 1134 -104.68 105.03 -36.01
C GLN A 1134 -105.07 106.46 -35.63
N GLN A 1135 -104.10 107.33 -35.31
CA GLN A 1135 -104.31 108.77 -35.13
C GLN A 1135 -104.79 109.46 -36.42
N ALA A 1136 -104.21 109.13 -37.58
CA ALA A 1136 -104.67 109.69 -38.87
C ALA A 1136 -106.10 109.23 -39.22
N ARG A 1137 -106.44 107.96 -38.98
CA ARG A 1137 -107.81 107.44 -39.19
C ARG A 1137 -108.82 108.05 -38.23
N SER A 1138 -108.49 108.26 -36.95
CA SER A 1138 -109.41 108.89 -35.99
C SER A 1138 -109.66 110.37 -36.31
N LEU A 1139 -108.62 111.13 -36.66
CA LEU A 1139 -108.76 112.52 -37.13
C LEU A 1139 -109.66 112.63 -38.37
N TRP A 1140 -109.47 111.74 -39.36
CA TRP A 1140 -110.34 111.68 -40.53
C TRP A 1140 -111.78 111.30 -40.18
N GLN A 1141 -112.01 110.38 -39.25
CA GLN A 1141 -113.36 110.04 -38.77
C GLN A 1141 -114.03 111.22 -38.05
N HIS A 1142 -113.30 112.00 -37.24
CA HIS A 1142 -113.83 113.23 -36.64
C HIS A 1142 -114.17 114.30 -37.70
N GLN A 1143 -113.36 114.47 -38.75
CA GLN A 1143 -113.67 115.40 -39.86
C GLN A 1143 -114.90 114.91 -40.68
N LYS A 1144 -115.02 113.60 -40.93
CA LYS A 1144 -116.17 112.93 -41.56
C LYS A 1144 -117.47 113.12 -40.74
N GLN A 1145 -117.39 113.15 -39.41
CA GLN A 1145 -118.53 113.43 -38.54
C GLN A 1145 -118.86 114.94 -38.45
N ARG A 1146 -117.86 115.82 -38.35
CA ARG A 1146 -118.05 117.29 -38.32
C ARG A 1146 -118.77 117.84 -39.56
N LYS A 1147 -118.73 117.14 -40.70
CA LYS A 1147 -119.44 117.49 -41.94
C LYS A 1147 -120.92 117.03 -42.02
N LYS A 1148 -121.51 116.48 -40.95
CA LYS A 1148 -122.91 116.02 -40.92
C LYS A 1148 -123.85 116.76 -39.95
N ALA A 1149 -123.40 117.83 -39.30
CA ALA A 1149 -124.19 118.54 -38.29
C ALA A 1149 -124.10 120.08 -38.40
N ALA A 1150 -124.83 120.67 -39.36
CA ALA A 1150 -125.09 122.11 -39.46
C ALA A 1150 -126.36 122.37 -40.30
N VAL A 1151 -127.06 123.49 -40.06
CA VAL A 1151 -128.36 123.90 -40.65
C VAL A 1151 -129.55 123.07 -40.11
N VAL A 1152 -130.52 123.60 -39.35
CA VAL A 1152 -130.75 124.98 -38.86
C VAL A 1152 -131.50 125.02 -37.50
N THR A 1153 -131.41 126.18 -36.81
CA THR A 1153 -132.01 126.71 -35.55
C THR A 1153 -133.42 126.25 -35.09
N PRO A 1154 -133.92 126.60 -33.87
CA PRO A 1154 -133.36 127.41 -32.73
C PRO A 1154 -133.29 126.61 -31.40
N GLY A 1155 -132.97 127.08 -30.19
CA GLY A 1155 -132.62 128.40 -29.61
C GLY A 1155 -132.90 128.39 -28.07
N VAL A 1156 -132.66 129.49 -27.35
CA VAL A 1156 -132.91 129.69 -25.89
C VAL A 1156 -131.94 128.97 -24.91
N GLU A 1157 -130.82 129.65 -24.68
CA GLU A 1157 -130.24 130.03 -23.37
C GLU A 1157 -130.53 129.27 -22.06
N LEU A 1158 -129.43 128.86 -21.41
CA LEU A 1158 -128.98 129.26 -20.07
C LEU A 1158 -129.94 129.15 -18.86
N ASP A 1159 -129.52 128.35 -17.85
CA ASP A 1159 -129.81 128.66 -16.44
C ASP A 1159 -128.52 128.98 -15.66
N PRO A 1160 -128.26 130.24 -15.31
CA PRO A 1160 -127.06 130.66 -14.58
C PRO A 1160 -127.14 130.41 -13.05
N SER A 1161 -128.13 129.66 -12.56
CA SER A 1161 -128.14 129.11 -11.20
C SER A 1161 -127.27 127.86 -11.09
N LEU A 1162 -127.37 126.92 -12.04
CA LEU A 1162 -126.68 125.63 -11.99
C LEU A 1162 -125.15 125.77 -12.01
N ARG A 1163 -124.61 126.65 -12.87
CA ARG A 1163 -123.16 126.95 -12.88
C ARG A 1163 -122.67 127.59 -11.58
N ARG A 1164 -123.51 128.36 -10.88
CA ARG A 1164 -123.17 128.90 -9.55
C ARG A 1164 -123.24 127.82 -8.48
N ALA A 1165 -124.20 126.90 -8.54
CA ALA A 1165 -124.23 125.74 -7.64
C ALA A 1165 -122.99 124.83 -7.82
N GLN A 1166 -122.55 124.61 -9.06
CA GLN A 1166 -121.34 123.85 -9.38
C GLN A 1166 -120.07 124.55 -8.90
N SER A 1167 -119.92 125.87 -9.14
CA SER A 1167 -118.78 126.64 -8.60
C SER A 1167 -118.76 126.60 -7.06
N LEU A 1168 -119.89 126.86 -6.41
CA LEU A 1168 -119.99 126.86 -4.96
C LEU A 1168 -119.72 125.46 -4.36
N ALA A 1169 -120.03 124.38 -5.09
CA ALA A 1169 -119.67 123.03 -4.67
C ALA A 1169 -118.15 122.78 -4.74
N CYS A 1170 -117.46 123.22 -5.80
CA CYS A 1170 -116.00 123.19 -5.85
C CYS A 1170 -115.39 124.02 -4.70
N ASP A 1171 -115.89 125.24 -4.48
CA ASP A 1171 -115.36 126.19 -3.48
C ASP A 1171 -115.62 125.73 -2.02
N ILE A 1172 -116.72 125.02 -1.75
CA ILE A 1172 -117.05 124.49 -0.42
C ILE A 1172 -116.33 123.16 -0.13
N LEU A 1173 -116.14 122.30 -1.13
CA LEU A 1173 -115.51 120.99 -0.97
C LEU A 1173 -113.99 121.01 -1.26
N ASN A 1174 -113.46 122.13 -1.75
CA ASN A 1174 -112.04 122.37 -2.00
C ASN A 1174 -111.39 121.32 -2.93
N ILE A 1175 -112.13 120.93 -3.97
CA ILE A 1175 -111.75 119.97 -5.03
C ILE A 1175 -111.78 120.65 -6.39
N SER A 1176 -110.97 120.18 -7.35
CA SER A 1176 -110.89 120.83 -8.66
C SER A 1176 -112.09 120.48 -9.55
N GLN A 1177 -112.30 121.27 -10.60
CA GLN A 1177 -113.48 121.09 -11.45
C GLN A 1177 -113.48 119.75 -12.22
N SER A 1178 -112.32 119.18 -12.52
CA SER A 1178 -112.23 117.81 -13.06
C SER A 1178 -112.63 116.76 -12.02
N ASP A 1179 -112.24 116.94 -10.76
CA ASP A 1179 -112.52 115.98 -9.69
C ASP A 1179 -114.03 115.94 -9.37
N LEU A 1180 -114.70 117.09 -9.43
CA LEU A 1180 -116.16 117.15 -9.30
C LEU A 1180 -116.87 116.51 -10.50
N GLU A 1181 -116.33 116.62 -11.71
CA GLU A 1181 -116.86 115.94 -12.90
C GLU A 1181 -116.64 114.42 -12.84
N ASP A 1182 -115.49 113.94 -12.36
CA ASP A 1182 -115.25 112.49 -12.15
C ASP A 1182 -116.12 111.93 -11.00
N ILE A 1183 -116.33 112.68 -9.91
CA ILE A 1183 -117.22 112.28 -8.81
C ILE A 1183 -118.69 112.24 -9.27
N MET A 1184 -119.15 113.19 -10.09
CA MET A 1184 -120.51 113.16 -10.66
C MET A 1184 -120.71 112.04 -11.69
N ASN A 1185 -119.64 111.51 -12.28
CA ASN A 1185 -119.67 110.37 -13.19
C ASN A 1185 -119.41 109.01 -12.50
N GLY A 1186 -119.22 109.00 -11.18
CA GLY A 1186 -118.96 107.79 -10.40
C GLY A 1186 -120.15 106.82 -10.36
N LYS A 1187 -120.03 105.68 -11.04
CA LYS A 1187 -120.76 104.44 -10.72
C LYS A 1187 -119.81 103.26 -10.73
N ASP A 1188 -119.80 102.55 -9.60
CA ASP A 1188 -118.88 101.44 -9.33
C ASP A 1188 -119.20 100.16 -10.11
N GLY A 1189 -118.16 99.35 -10.30
CA GLY A 1189 -118.28 97.89 -10.35
C GLY A 1189 -118.63 97.25 -11.71
N ASP A 1190 -117.81 96.26 -12.08
CA ASP A 1190 -118.04 95.17 -13.04
C ASP A 1190 -119.34 95.20 -13.87
N ALA A 1191 -119.22 95.59 -15.15
CA ALA A 1191 -120.20 95.24 -16.17
C ALA A 1191 -119.54 94.94 -17.53
N ASP A 1192 -119.50 93.65 -17.88
CA ASP A 1192 -119.54 93.21 -19.27
C ASP A 1192 -120.78 93.80 -19.96
N ARG A 1193 -120.60 94.65 -20.98
CA ARG A 1193 -121.52 94.68 -22.12
C ARG A 1193 -121.05 95.41 -23.38
N MET A 1194 -121.51 94.83 -24.47
CA MET A 1194 -121.64 95.39 -25.81
C MET A 1194 -122.15 96.84 -25.84
N GLN A 1195 -121.54 97.68 -26.69
CA GLN A 1195 -122.23 98.73 -27.42
C GLN A 1195 -121.81 98.70 -28.90
N GLU A 1196 -122.72 99.10 -29.78
CA GLU A 1196 -122.58 98.96 -31.23
C GLU A 1196 -121.75 100.10 -31.85
N GLU A 1197 -120.45 99.88 -32.05
CA GLU A 1197 -119.66 100.73 -32.94
C GLU A 1197 -119.77 100.26 -34.41
N SER A 1198 -119.97 101.23 -35.32
CA SER A 1198 -120.26 101.03 -36.74
C SER A 1198 -119.32 100.05 -37.47
N PRO A 1199 -119.82 99.22 -38.42
CA PRO A 1199 -119.06 98.12 -39.02
C PRO A 1199 -117.78 98.52 -39.78
N ASP A 1200 -117.66 99.79 -40.22
CA ASP A 1200 -116.50 100.37 -40.92
C ASP A 1200 -115.19 100.22 -40.09
N LYS A 1201 -115.27 100.39 -38.75
CA LYS A 1201 -114.11 100.35 -37.83
C LYS A 1201 -113.50 98.95 -37.63
N SER A 1202 -114.25 97.87 -37.92
CA SER A 1202 -113.85 96.49 -37.60
C SER A 1202 -112.86 95.89 -38.60
N GLU A 1203 -112.92 96.31 -39.87
CA GLU A 1203 -112.09 95.80 -40.96
C GLU A 1203 -110.64 96.29 -40.90
N GLU A 1204 -110.43 97.57 -40.57
CA GLU A 1204 -109.11 98.21 -40.60
C GLU A 1204 -108.17 97.64 -39.52
N ASN A 1205 -108.66 97.52 -38.29
CA ASN A 1205 -107.90 96.93 -37.18
C ASN A 1205 -107.53 95.45 -37.41
N LYS A 1206 -108.31 94.71 -38.21
CA LYS A 1206 -107.97 93.33 -38.64
C LYS A 1206 -106.83 93.31 -39.66
N LYS A 1207 -106.74 94.32 -40.54
CA LYS A 1207 -105.65 94.47 -41.54
C LYS A 1207 -104.34 94.84 -40.84
N ASP A 1208 -104.40 95.76 -39.88
CA ASP A 1208 -103.23 96.16 -39.08
C ASP A 1208 -102.65 95.00 -38.25
N ARG A 1209 -103.50 94.19 -37.60
CA ARG A 1209 -103.07 92.97 -36.91
C ARG A 1209 -102.44 91.92 -37.83
N LYS A 1210 -102.88 91.82 -39.10
CA LYS A 1210 -102.26 90.95 -40.13
C LYS A 1210 -100.89 91.48 -40.56
N TRP A 1211 -100.77 92.79 -40.77
CA TRP A 1211 -99.51 93.46 -41.15
C TRP A 1211 -98.43 93.32 -40.08
N SER A 1212 -98.76 93.57 -38.80
CA SER A 1212 -97.81 93.44 -37.68
C SER A 1212 -97.23 92.02 -37.59
N LYS A 1213 -98.09 90.98 -37.69
CA LYS A 1213 -97.65 89.58 -37.76
C LYS A 1213 -96.80 89.25 -39.00
N ARG A 1214 -96.97 89.99 -40.10
CA ARG A 1214 -96.16 89.81 -41.32
C ARG A 1214 -94.74 90.37 -41.12
N ILE A 1215 -94.60 91.54 -40.50
CA ILE A 1215 -93.27 92.06 -40.14
C ILE A 1215 -92.60 91.17 -39.09
N GLU A 1216 -93.33 90.70 -38.07
CA GLU A 1216 -92.77 89.78 -37.08
C GLU A 1216 -92.20 88.50 -37.73
N LYS A 1217 -92.96 87.88 -38.66
CA LYS A 1217 -92.48 86.72 -39.43
C LYS A 1217 -91.29 87.05 -40.34
N VAL A 1218 -91.24 88.24 -40.93
CA VAL A 1218 -90.10 88.68 -41.77
C VAL A 1218 -88.85 88.95 -40.92
N THR A 1219 -88.98 89.54 -39.72
CA THR A 1219 -87.83 89.73 -38.80
C THR A 1219 -87.29 88.41 -38.22
N GLN A 1220 -88.09 87.34 -38.20
CA GLN A 1220 -87.65 86.01 -37.80
C GLN A 1220 -86.92 85.25 -38.94
N ASN A 1221 -87.04 85.69 -40.19
CA ASN A 1221 -86.32 85.09 -41.31
C ASN A 1221 -84.87 85.57 -41.34
N LYS A 1222 -83.92 84.64 -41.27
CA LYS A 1222 -82.47 84.92 -41.17
C LYS A 1222 -81.78 85.39 -42.47
N VAL A 1223 -82.55 85.75 -43.50
CA VAL A 1223 -82.04 86.14 -44.84
C VAL A 1223 -82.83 87.34 -45.35
N GLU A 1224 -82.10 88.38 -45.77
CA GLU A 1224 -82.55 89.54 -46.58
C GLU A 1224 -83.85 90.26 -46.14
N PHE A 1225 -84.20 90.21 -44.85
CA PHE A 1225 -85.40 90.86 -44.32
C PHE A 1225 -85.49 92.36 -44.62
N ALA A 1226 -84.37 93.06 -44.86
CA ALA A 1226 -84.30 94.52 -44.96
C ALA A 1226 -85.11 95.09 -46.14
N ILE A 1227 -85.13 94.42 -47.29
CA ILE A 1227 -85.92 94.85 -48.45
C ILE A 1227 -87.41 94.62 -48.13
N THR A 1228 -87.76 93.40 -47.70
CA THR A 1228 -89.15 93.00 -47.45
C THR A 1228 -89.78 93.74 -46.26
N THR A 1229 -89.02 94.15 -45.25
CA THR A 1229 -89.53 95.06 -44.21
C THR A 1229 -89.77 96.45 -44.77
N THR A 1230 -88.84 96.99 -45.58
CA THR A 1230 -88.98 98.32 -46.18
C THR A 1230 -90.23 98.41 -47.07
N GLU A 1231 -90.50 97.39 -47.90
CA GLU A 1231 -91.74 97.28 -48.69
C GLU A 1231 -92.99 97.30 -47.81
N LEU A 1232 -93.01 96.53 -46.71
CA LEU A 1232 -94.14 96.50 -45.77
C LEU A 1232 -94.30 97.83 -45.02
N PHE A 1233 -93.22 98.53 -44.70
CA PHE A 1233 -93.29 99.89 -44.15
C PHE A 1233 -93.87 100.87 -45.15
N MET A 1234 -93.45 100.82 -46.42
CA MET A 1234 -93.95 101.69 -47.48
C MET A 1234 -95.45 101.51 -47.74
N GLU A 1235 -95.98 100.28 -47.73
CA GLU A 1235 -97.43 100.00 -47.83
C GLU A 1235 -98.26 100.84 -46.84
N LYS A 1236 -97.76 100.98 -45.60
CA LYS A 1236 -98.43 101.70 -44.52
C LYS A 1236 -98.08 103.20 -44.47
N VAL A 1237 -96.89 103.61 -44.91
CA VAL A 1237 -96.57 105.03 -45.14
C VAL A 1237 -97.49 105.59 -46.23
N GLU A 1238 -97.68 104.87 -47.34
CA GLU A 1238 -98.62 105.27 -48.38
C GLU A 1238 -100.07 105.32 -47.87
N GLU A 1239 -100.49 104.39 -47.01
CA GLU A 1239 -101.81 104.46 -46.37
C GLU A 1239 -101.95 105.76 -45.54
N ARG A 1240 -100.93 106.14 -44.77
CA ARG A 1240 -100.92 107.40 -44.02
C ARG A 1240 -100.95 108.62 -44.97
N CYS A 1241 -100.19 108.60 -46.06
CA CYS A 1241 -100.20 109.68 -47.05
C CYS A 1241 -101.57 109.79 -47.76
N ARG A 1242 -102.22 108.67 -48.09
CA ARG A 1242 -103.59 108.65 -48.63
C ARG A 1242 -104.63 109.14 -47.63
N LEU A 1243 -104.41 108.97 -46.32
CA LEU A 1243 -105.25 109.54 -45.27
C LEU A 1243 -105.00 111.04 -45.07
N ALA A 1244 -103.73 111.48 -45.06
CA ALA A 1244 -103.36 112.89 -44.98
C ALA A 1244 -103.93 113.70 -46.16
N ALA A 1245 -103.78 113.20 -47.39
CA ALA A 1245 -104.38 113.82 -48.57
C ALA A 1245 -105.93 113.90 -48.51
N LYS A 1246 -106.59 112.96 -47.82
CA LYS A 1246 -108.05 113.02 -47.55
C LYS A 1246 -108.44 113.99 -46.43
N LEU A 1247 -107.50 114.36 -45.55
CA LEU A 1247 -107.67 115.41 -44.54
C LEU A 1247 -107.47 116.80 -45.15
N GLU A 1248 -106.49 116.95 -46.06
CA GLU A 1248 -106.14 118.21 -46.73
C GLU A 1248 -107.11 118.58 -47.87
N MET A 1249 -107.65 117.59 -48.60
CA MET A 1249 -108.64 117.80 -49.67
C MET A 1249 -110.10 117.88 -49.15
N SER A 1250 -110.31 118.40 -47.92
CA SER A 1250 -111.60 118.30 -47.21
C SER A 1250 -112.03 119.54 -46.40
#